data_AF-A0A2V8PDR0-F1
#
_entry.id   AF-A0A2V8PDR0-F1
#
_cell.length_a   1.000
_cell.length_b   1.000
_cell.length_c   1.000
_cell.angle_alpha   90.00
_cell.angle_beta   90.00
_cell.angle_gamma   90.00
#
_symmetry.space_group_name_H-M   'P 1'
#
loop_
_entity.id
_entity.type
_entity.pdbx_description
1 polymer ?
#
loop_
_entity_poly.entity_id
_entity_poly.type
_entity_poly.pdbx_seq_one_letter_code
_entity_poly.pdbx_strand_id
1 'polypeptide(L)'
;MGLRHTNFTGREGCEDTSGRAVPCTKLEGDGTLSLSKDPYGPDTAYGFDVNNSSPALIYPAQTPDFMSYGRPRWPSRWNYIQLFNDFKVSGTVAPGESIGGRAKVVEMSAAQTVLIDGSLLLDGSEGEIGSVYVSQTPGTIVLPSPGAYAIRLENAQEVELAAYSFDPVAGSESPMVGTFSIQLPWNVDAKRIVLLRNGAVLVSRQASANPPKVTVTFPNGGETLSGASTTFAWSANDPDGDVLTYALDYSTDNGTTWKALAINWNSTSFPVDLTKLPGSNQALIRVTASDGFNSAQGQSNAVFNVPSHGPEAFISTPENNHLYVGGQTIILEGMALDIEDGFLDGSRLTWTSNLNGMLGTGGSLTINAMNLQEGTHIITLSASDSTARVGSAVISIRVFRIRPVLPATLSVGPTQLAFEADFGTGQTATQNVAIRNGGDGNLRWSATADQSWIRLGVVAGLAPSNLSVTANATGQFSGEYIGHVTIMADGAAGGPQIVNVNLVIPPCTSALSPANASFPPSGGTGTVNFTTTTGACAWNANSNAAWITITSGSNGTGNGSVNYTVGRNTGGVRRGTLTIAGQTITVTQAATITVQFSSASYSVGEGDGRVNIIVTRSGDTTSSASVRFATSDGTAKEGRDYTAAYSVLNFAAGETSKSVTLLIIDNAYVDGSRTVNLALSNPSGATLAAQSNAVLTITDNDTSPGTTNPINQARFFVQQHYYDFLGRYPDQSGWDFWTNEIVSCGTNQSCIDLKRINVSAAYFLSIEFQQTGYLVERIYKAAYGGANGTSTFGGTHQLLVPVVRYNEFLPDTQRIGQGVVVGQTGWETVLENNKQAFATEFVQRSRFTTAFPTTMTPAQFVDKLFANAVVVPSATDRNAAINEFGSATNTADTAARARALRHMAENATLNTQEFNRAFVLMQFFGYLRRDPNSGPDTDYTGYDFWLSKLNQFNGNFVAAEMVKAFITSTEYRQRFGP
;
A
#
# COMPACT_ATOMS: atom_id res chain seq x y z
N MET A 1 4.54 -10.81 13.94
CA MET A 1 3.60 -11.48 14.88
C MET A 1 2.22 -10.96 14.54
N GLY A 2 1.14 -11.69 14.25
CA GLY A 2 0.80 -13.10 14.36
C GLY A 2 -0.65 -13.17 14.89
N LEU A 3 -1.67 -12.98 14.05
CA LEU A 3 -3.08 -13.07 14.46
C LEU A 3 -3.62 -14.48 14.17
N ARG A 4 -3.94 -15.21 15.24
CA ARG A 4 -4.69 -16.48 15.23
C ARG A 4 -6.17 -16.16 14.98
N HIS A 5 -6.81 -16.85 14.02
CA HIS A 5 -8.26 -16.79 13.80
C HIS A 5 -8.92 -18.02 14.44
N THR A 6 -9.81 -17.80 15.41
CA THR A 6 -10.69 -18.84 15.98
C THR A 6 -12.14 -18.59 15.58
N ASN A 7 -12.88 -19.63 15.21
CA ASN A 7 -14.35 -19.56 15.07
C ASN A 7 -15.05 -19.56 16.46
N PHE A 8 -16.39 -19.48 16.48
CA PHE A 8 -17.23 -19.39 17.70
C PHE A 8 -17.05 -20.53 18.72
N THR A 9 -16.27 -21.58 18.42
CA THR A 9 -15.95 -22.67 19.35
C THR A 9 -14.45 -22.86 19.65
N GLY A 10 -13.57 -21.98 19.15
CA GLY A 10 -12.18 -21.91 19.62
C GLY A 10 -11.18 -22.92 19.01
N ARG A 11 -11.36 -23.38 17.76
CA ARG A 11 -10.34 -24.18 17.02
C ARG A 11 -9.97 -23.57 15.66
N GLU A 12 -8.73 -23.81 15.20
CA GLU A 12 -8.17 -23.31 13.92
C GLU A 12 -8.44 -24.29 12.74
N GLY A 13 -9.01 -23.79 11.64
CA GLY A 13 -9.17 -24.49 10.35
C GLY A 13 -10.62 -24.66 9.86
N CYS A 14 -10.88 -24.41 8.57
CA CYS A 14 -12.12 -24.80 7.89
C CYS A 14 -11.90 -26.15 7.16
N GLU A 15 -12.38 -27.23 7.76
CA GLU A 15 -12.48 -28.56 7.15
C GLU A 15 -13.90 -28.75 6.59
N ASP A 16 -14.03 -29.53 5.51
CA ASP A 16 -15.35 -30.10 5.17
C ASP A 16 -15.75 -31.18 6.18
N THR A 17 -16.97 -31.72 6.09
CA THR A 17 -17.51 -32.77 6.98
C THR A 17 -16.70 -34.09 6.99
N SER A 18 -15.62 -34.17 6.20
CA SER A 18 -14.73 -35.32 6.07
C SER A 18 -13.25 -35.02 6.39
N GLY A 19 -12.93 -33.83 6.92
CA GLY A 19 -11.61 -33.56 7.52
C GLY A 19 -10.47 -33.34 6.53
N ARG A 20 -10.76 -32.82 5.32
CA ARG A 20 -9.70 -32.37 4.38
C ARG A 20 -9.68 -30.85 4.25
N ALA A 21 -8.46 -30.30 4.19
CA ALA A 21 -8.22 -28.89 3.93
C ALA A 21 -8.53 -28.51 2.47
N VAL A 22 -9.40 -27.52 2.27
CA VAL A 22 -9.73 -26.94 0.95
C VAL A 22 -9.44 -25.43 0.92
N PRO A 23 -9.09 -24.83 -0.23
CA PRO A 23 -8.85 -23.39 -0.33
C PRO A 23 -10.17 -22.59 -0.26
N CYS A 24 -10.23 -21.61 0.64
CA CYS A 24 -11.37 -20.69 0.73
C CYS A 24 -11.51 -19.87 -0.55
N THR A 25 -12.52 -20.17 -1.36
CA THR A 25 -12.86 -19.38 -2.55
C THR A 25 -14.37 -19.08 -2.59
N LYS A 26 -14.76 -17.99 -1.93
CA LYS A 26 -15.71 -16.97 -2.43
C LYS A 26 -15.94 -15.92 -1.34
N LEU A 27 -15.87 -14.64 -1.75
CA LEU A 27 -16.26 -13.48 -0.96
C LEU A 27 -17.77 -13.46 -0.76
N GLU A 28 -18.23 -13.37 0.49
CA GLU A 28 -19.56 -12.86 0.86
C GLU A 28 -19.44 -11.94 2.10
N GLY A 29 -19.40 -10.63 1.86
CA GLY A 29 -20.41 -9.65 2.28
C GLY A 29 -20.96 -9.50 3.71
N ASP A 30 -20.46 -10.10 4.79
CA ASP A 30 -21.23 -10.15 6.07
C ASP A 30 -20.73 -9.28 7.24
N GLY A 31 -20.19 -8.09 6.97
CA GLY A 31 -19.73 -7.12 7.98
C GLY A 31 -20.71 -6.88 9.16
N THR A 32 -20.62 -7.71 10.20
CA THR A 32 -21.50 -7.67 11.37
C THR A 32 -20.70 -7.58 12.65
N LEU A 33 -20.97 -6.52 13.44
CA LEU A 33 -20.59 -6.38 14.84
C LEU A 33 -21.78 -6.80 15.72
N SER A 34 -21.53 -7.65 16.72
CA SER A 34 -22.55 -8.10 17.67
C SER A 34 -22.75 -7.12 18.84
N LEU A 35 -23.98 -6.61 18.94
CA LEU A 35 -24.81 -6.34 20.14
C LEU A 35 -24.12 -6.06 21.49
N SER A 36 -23.95 -4.78 21.83
CA SER A 36 -24.28 -4.27 23.17
C SER A 36 -24.48 -2.74 23.15
N LYS A 37 -25.64 -2.32 23.65
CA LYS A 37 -26.22 -0.97 23.73
C LYS A 37 -25.25 0.20 23.96
N ASP A 38 -25.47 1.26 23.19
CA ASP A 38 -24.94 2.60 23.44
C ASP A 38 -26.04 3.51 24.04
N PRO A 39 -25.92 3.95 25.31
CA PRO A 39 -26.59 5.14 25.82
C PRO A 39 -25.53 6.24 25.97
N TYR A 40 -25.45 7.15 25.00
CA TYR A 40 -24.50 8.25 24.96
C TYR A 40 -24.69 9.25 26.11
N GLY A 41 -23.59 9.68 26.75
CA GLY A 41 -23.55 10.76 27.75
C GLY A 41 -23.10 12.10 27.15
N PRO A 42 -23.31 13.23 27.86
CA PRO A 42 -23.23 14.58 27.28
C PRO A 42 -21.83 15.21 27.04
N ASP A 43 -20.71 14.58 27.45
CA ASP A 43 -19.39 15.25 27.50
C ASP A 43 -18.23 14.54 26.74
N THR A 44 -18.49 13.71 25.72
CA THR A 44 -17.43 12.98 25.00
C THR A 44 -16.96 13.65 23.70
N ALA A 45 -15.65 13.96 23.60
CA ALA A 45 -15.01 14.43 22.38
C ALA A 45 -14.61 13.24 21.48
N TYR A 46 -15.48 12.88 20.53
CA TYR A 46 -15.14 12.01 19.39
C TYR A 46 -15.83 12.50 18.13
N GLY A 47 -15.07 12.60 17.04
CA GLY A 47 -15.59 13.02 15.76
C GLY A 47 -15.98 11.89 14.82
N PHE A 48 -16.82 12.23 13.84
CA PHE A 48 -17.26 11.32 12.78
C PHE A 48 -16.82 11.87 11.41
N ASP A 49 -16.20 11.03 10.58
CA ASP A 49 -15.61 11.43 9.29
C ASP A 49 -16.71 11.64 8.25
N VAL A 50 -17.01 12.90 7.96
CA VAL A 50 -17.99 13.29 6.96
C VAL A 50 -17.43 13.27 5.52
N ASN A 51 -16.11 13.42 5.28
CA ASN A 51 -15.62 13.77 3.93
C ASN A 51 -14.85 12.69 3.18
N ASN A 52 -14.43 11.58 3.80
CA ASN A 52 -13.80 10.42 3.14
C ASN A 52 -12.57 10.72 2.23
N SER A 53 -12.03 11.94 2.22
CA SER A 53 -10.94 12.38 1.33
C SER A 53 -9.64 12.75 2.04
N SER A 54 -9.64 12.82 3.38
CA SER A 54 -8.45 12.78 4.23
C SER A 54 -8.95 12.80 5.68
N PRO A 55 -8.66 11.79 6.53
CA PRO A 55 -8.95 11.95 7.95
C PRO A 55 -7.98 13.03 8.44
N ALA A 56 -8.47 14.23 8.75
CA ALA A 56 -7.73 15.10 9.66
C ALA A 56 -7.90 14.48 11.06
N LEU A 57 -7.02 13.50 11.33
CA LEU A 57 -7.15 12.32 12.20
C LEU A 57 -7.66 12.53 13.64
N ILE A 58 -8.36 11.52 14.18
CA ILE A 58 -8.29 11.13 15.60
C ILE A 58 -7.77 9.69 15.67
N TYR A 59 -6.65 9.44 16.39
CA TYR A 59 -6.25 8.28 17.25
C TYR A 59 -4.78 8.52 17.70
N PRO A 60 -4.25 8.06 18.87
CA PRO A 60 -4.67 6.88 19.66
C PRO A 60 -4.57 7.02 21.22
N ALA A 61 -4.91 5.96 21.97
CA ALA A 61 -4.12 5.62 23.16
C ALA A 61 -3.21 4.40 22.94
N GLN A 62 -3.44 3.46 22.00
CA GLN A 62 -2.43 2.43 21.66
C GLN A 62 -2.69 1.68 20.31
N THR A 63 -3.04 2.36 19.22
CA THR A 63 -3.26 1.66 17.93
C THR A 63 -1.95 1.23 17.26
N PRO A 64 -1.77 -0.10 17.01
CA PRO A 64 -1.52 -0.57 15.65
C PRO A 64 -2.50 -1.70 15.24
N ASP A 65 -3.28 -1.46 14.19
CA ASP A 65 -3.75 -2.39 13.13
C ASP A 65 -4.90 -1.69 12.36
N PHE A 66 -4.60 -1.20 11.16
CA PHE A 66 -5.61 -0.78 10.19
C PHE A 66 -5.79 -1.93 9.19
N MET A 67 -7.01 -2.42 9.03
CA MET A 67 -7.31 -3.44 8.01
C MET A 67 -7.04 -2.83 6.62
N SER A 68 -5.95 -3.26 5.97
CA SER A 68 -5.38 -2.61 4.78
C SER A 68 -6.05 -2.97 3.45
N TYR A 69 -7.12 -3.78 3.47
CA TYR A 69 -7.74 -4.35 2.26
C TYR A 69 -9.17 -3.85 1.95
N GLY A 70 -9.66 -2.80 2.61
CA GLY A 70 -10.96 -2.18 2.31
C GLY A 70 -10.88 -0.65 2.16
N ARG A 71 -11.64 -0.09 1.21
CA ARG A 71 -11.93 1.35 1.17
C ARG A 71 -13.43 1.57 1.44
N PRO A 72 -13.78 2.42 2.43
CA PRO A 72 -12.87 3.12 3.35
C PRO A 72 -12.25 2.20 4.42
N ARG A 73 -11.11 2.61 4.99
CA ARG A 73 -10.38 1.86 6.03
C ARG A 73 -11.10 2.00 7.38
N TRP A 74 -11.19 0.91 8.15
CA TRP A 74 -11.83 0.88 9.48
C TRP A 74 -10.83 0.55 10.60
N PRO A 75 -11.02 1.08 11.83
CA PRO A 75 -10.27 0.63 13.01
C PRO A 75 -10.64 -0.82 13.38
N SER A 76 -9.70 -1.59 13.90
CA SER A 76 -10.00 -2.95 14.39
C SER A 76 -10.95 -2.92 15.61
N ARG A 77 -11.76 -3.99 15.77
CA ARG A 77 -12.71 -4.14 16.90
C ARG A 77 -12.05 -3.98 18.28
N TRP A 78 -10.82 -4.47 18.42
CA TRP A 78 -10.05 -4.36 19.66
C TRP A 78 -9.71 -2.90 19.99
N ASN A 79 -9.29 -2.14 18.98
CA ASN A 79 -8.91 -0.73 19.13
C ASN A 79 -10.14 0.16 19.40
N TYR A 80 -11.26 -0.09 18.71
CA TYR A 80 -12.53 0.59 18.95
C TYR A 80 -13.01 0.44 20.40
N ILE A 81 -12.92 -0.77 20.97
CA ILE A 81 -13.34 -1.06 22.36
C ILE A 81 -12.39 -0.42 23.38
N GLN A 82 -11.08 -0.34 23.12
CA GLN A 82 -10.13 0.35 24.00
C GLN A 82 -10.36 1.87 24.00
N LEU A 83 -10.55 2.48 22.82
CA LEU A 83 -10.96 3.87 22.67
C LEU A 83 -12.25 4.16 23.47
N PHE A 84 -13.28 3.34 23.26
CA PHE A 84 -14.56 3.49 23.96
C PHE A 84 -14.43 3.38 25.50
N ASN A 85 -13.54 2.51 26.00
CA ASN A 85 -13.38 2.29 27.44
C ASN A 85 -12.50 3.35 28.14
N ASP A 86 -11.49 3.90 27.47
CA ASP A 86 -10.59 4.91 28.07
C ASP A 86 -11.25 6.30 28.19
N PHE A 87 -12.27 6.57 27.37
CA PHE A 87 -13.02 7.84 27.39
C PHE A 87 -14.41 7.71 28.02
N LYS A 88 -14.78 6.52 28.51
CA LYS A 88 -15.94 6.37 29.39
C LYS A 88 -15.55 6.84 30.79
N VAL A 89 -15.51 8.14 30.98
CA VAL A 89 -15.52 8.67 32.34
C VAL A 89 -16.54 9.79 32.47
N SER A 90 -17.48 9.48 33.37
CA SER A 90 -18.42 10.38 34.03
C SER A 90 -19.84 10.38 33.48
N GLY A 91 -20.48 9.22 33.68
CA GLY A 91 -21.92 9.12 33.85
C GLY A 91 -22.20 8.31 35.12
N THR A 92 -23.09 8.81 35.98
CA THR A 92 -23.53 8.15 37.22
C THR A 92 -23.93 6.69 36.97
N VAL A 93 -23.20 5.75 37.57
CA VAL A 93 -23.56 4.33 37.60
C VAL A 93 -24.82 4.16 38.46
N ALA A 94 -25.86 3.51 37.92
CA ALA A 94 -27.03 3.13 38.70
C ALA A 94 -26.64 2.15 39.82
N PRO A 95 -27.30 2.16 41.00
CA PRO A 95 -26.87 1.33 42.13
C PRO A 95 -27.08 -0.16 41.80
N GLY A 96 -26.00 -0.91 41.57
CA GLY A 96 -26.06 -2.38 41.50
C GLY A 96 -25.06 -3.12 40.62
N GLU A 97 -24.33 -2.47 39.71
CA GLU A 97 -23.34 -3.17 38.87
C GLU A 97 -21.91 -3.00 39.40
N SER A 98 -21.33 -4.09 39.90
CA SER A 98 -19.90 -4.18 40.18
C SER A 98 -19.16 -4.80 38.99
N ILE A 99 -18.32 -4.01 38.33
CA ILE A 99 -17.32 -4.54 37.39
C ILE A 99 -16.05 -4.81 38.22
N GLY A 100 -15.65 -6.08 38.28
CA GLY A 100 -14.50 -6.52 39.06
C GLY A 100 -13.18 -5.95 38.56
N GLY A 101 -12.36 -5.46 39.48
CA GLY A 101 -10.91 -5.63 39.41
C GLY A 101 -10.05 -4.56 38.72
N ARG A 102 -10.43 -3.27 38.71
CA ARG A 102 -9.46 -2.17 38.49
C ARG A 102 -9.41 -1.23 39.69
N ALA A 103 -8.20 -0.78 40.02
CA ALA A 103 -7.93 0.14 41.12
C ALA A 103 -8.78 1.41 41.01
N LYS A 104 -9.17 2.00 42.15
CA LYS A 104 -9.91 3.27 42.24
C LYS A 104 -9.32 4.30 41.28
N VAL A 105 -10.05 4.63 40.22
CA VAL A 105 -9.75 5.74 39.33
C VAL A 105 -10.15 7.04 40.05
N VAL A 106 -9.27 8.05 40.08
CA VAL A 106 -9.54 9.35 40.69
C VAL A 106 -10.22 10.23 39.64
N GLU A 107 -11.55 10.30 39.67
CA GLU A 107 -12.33 11.26 38.88
C GLU A 107 -12.31 12.64 39.54
N MET A 108 -12.08 13.70 38.77
CA MET A 108 -12.07 15.08 39.25
C MET A 108 -12.98 15.96 38.40
N SER A 109 -13.87 16.72 39.04
CA SER A 109 -14.61 17.80 38.37
C SER A 109 -13.72 19.04 38.24
N ALA A 110 -13.62 19.62 37.04
CA ALA A 110 -12.89 20.84 36.78
C ALA A 110 -13.80 21.88 36.10
N ALA A 111 -13.68 23.14 36.49
CA ALA A 111 -14.44 24.25 35.90
C ALA A 111 -14.01 24.56 34.45
N GLN A 112 -12.74 24.31 34.15
CA GLN A 112 -12.18 24.36 32.80
C GLN A 112 -11.24 23.17 32.63
N THR A 113 -11.15 22.67 31.40
CA THR A 113 -10.30 21.52 31.07
C THR A 113 -9.35 21.91 29.95
N VAL A 114 -8.18 21.28 29.89
CA VAL A 114 -7.22 21.46 28.79
C VAL A 114 -6.91 20.12 28.17
N LEU A 115 -6.94 20.04 26.84
CA LEU A 115 -6.36 18.94 26.08
C LEU A 115 -4.96 19.38 25.63
N ILE A 116 -3.95 18.58 25.98
CA ILE A 116 -2.56 18.81 25.59
C ILE A 116 -2.08 17.58 24.85
N ASP A 117 -1.70 17.76 23.59
CA ASP A 117 -0.96 16.75 22.82
C ASP A 117 0.52 17.09 22.75
N GLY A 118 1.33 16.09 22.40
CA GLY A 118 2.75 16.27 22.22
C GLY A 118 3.48 14.98 21.89
N SER A 119 4.77 15.15 21.63
CA SER A 119 5.69 14.05 21.35
C SER A 119 6.98 14.23 22.13
N LEU A 120 7.69 13.14 22.40
CA LEU A 120 8.96 13.19 23.11
C LEU A 120 9.82 11.99 22.76
N LEU A 121 11.12 12.10 22.99
CA LEU A 121 12.01 10.95 22.95
C LEU A 121 11.99 10.25 24.31
N LEU A 122 11.72 8.94 24.31
CA LEU A 122 11.59 8.14 25.54
C LEU A 122 12.90 8.04 26.34
N ASP A 123 14.03 8.35 25.70
CA ASP A 123 15.33 8.51 26.35
C ASP A 123 15.47 9.84 27.11
N GLY A 124 14.47 10.74 27.00
CA GLY A 124 14.37 12.02 27.68
C GLY A 124 15.30 13.11 27.14
N SER A 125 15.82 12.96 25.93
CA SER A 125 16.68 13.96 25.30
C SER A 125 15.92 15.16 24.74
N GLU A 126 14.71 14.94 24.23
CA GLU A 126 13.88 15.97 23.59
C GLU A 126 12.40 15.76 23.90
N GLY A 127 11.63 16.85 23.84
CA GLY A 127 10.19 16.85 23.97
C GLY A 127 9.56 18.07 23.30
N GLU A 128 8.34 17.90 22.81
CA GLU A 128 7.53 18.93 22.20
C GLU A 128 6.14 18.91 22.83
N ILE A 129 5.66 20.11 23.20
CA ILE A 129 4.25 20.33 23.51
C ILE A 129 3.58 20.69 22.18
N GLY A 130 2.70 19.83 21.69
CA GLY A 130 1.93 20.02 20.47
C GLY A 130 0.76 20.97 20.69
N SER A 131 -0.45 20.61 20.30
CA SER A 131 -1.59 21.53 20.44
C SER A 131 -2.10 21.59 21.88
N VAL A 132 -2.58 22.77 22.26
CA VAL A 132 -3.18 23.04 23.57
C VAL A 132 -4.56 23.62 23.34
N TYR A 133 -5.61 22.93 23.80
CA TYR A 133 -6.99 23.38 23.66
C TYR A 133 -7.64 23.50 25.03
N VAL A 134 -7.94 24.74 25.44
CA VAL A 134 -8.63 25.00 26.70
C VAL A 134 -10.14 25.05 26.44
N SER A 135 -10.87 24.11 27.05
CA SER A 135 -12.32 24.14 27.10
C SER A 135 -12.80 24.98 28.27
N GLN A 136 -13.63 25.97 27.96
CA GLN A 136 -14.29 26.83 28.95
C GLN A 136 -15.50 26.14 29.62
N THR A 137 -15.86 24.94 29.16
CA THR A 137 -16.97 24.16 29.70
C THR A 137 -16.50 23.32 30.89
N PRO A 138 -17.22 23.34 32.03
CA PRO A 138 -16.95 22.43 33.13
C PRO A 138 -17.06 20.97 32.68
N GLY A 139 -16.16 20.12 33.16
CA GLY A 139 -16.14 18.70 32.79
C GLY A 139 -15.57 17.84 33.91
N THR A 140 -15.81 16.54 33.84
CA THR A 140 -15.18 15.57 34.73
C THR A 140 -14.04 14.88 33.99
N ILE A 141 -12.88 14.79 34.63
CA ILE A 141 -11.64 14.31 34.01
C ILE A 141 -11.12 13.13 34.83
N VAL A 142 -10.60 12.12 34.14
CA VAL A 142 -9.73 11.12 34.75
C VAL A 142 -8.29 11.50 34.53
N LEU A 143 -7.58 11.63 35.63
CA LEU A 143 -6.16 11.90 35.58
C LEU A 143 -5.41 10.68 35.03
N PRO A 144 -4.36 10.91 34.22
CA PRO A 144 -3.51 9.84 33.74
C PRO A 144 -2.89 9.06 34.91
N SER A 145 -2.57 7.79 34.67
CA SER A 145 -1.81 7.01 35.65
C SER A 145 -0.42 7.66 35.83
N PRO A 146 0.06 7.80 37.09
CA PRO A 146 1.37 8.40 37.33
C PRO A 146 2.48 7.67 36.59
N GLY A 147 3.35 8.42 35.92
CA GLY A 147 4.49 7.90 35.16
C GLY A 147 5.75 8.74 35.32
N ALA A 148 6.77 8.46 34.50
CA ALA A 148 8.07 9.10 34.55
C ALA A 148 8.08 10.53 33.97
N TYR A 149 7.02 10.92 33.24
CA TYR A 149 6.86 12.24 32.66
C TYR A 149 5.78 13.03 33.40
N ALA A 150 5.79 14.36 33.28
CA ALA A 150 4.74 15.18 33.85
C ALA A 150 4.48 16.45 33.03
N ILE A 151 3.21 16.89 33.02
CA ILE A 151 2.86 18.27 32.65
C ILE A 151 2.71 19.08 33.94
N ARG A 152 3.48 20.16 34.04
CA ARG A 152 3.38 21.15 35.12
C ARG A 152 2.86 22.48 34.59
N LEU A 153 1.85 23.03 35.25
CA LEU A 153 1.33 24.37 35.01
C LEU A 153 1.97 25.34 36.01
N GLU A 154 2.52 26.45 35.51
CA GLU A 154 3.15 27.48 36.33
C GLU A 154 2.51 28.86 36.07
N ASN A 155 2.52 29.74 37.06
CA ASN A 155 2.09 31.13 36.90
C ASN A 155 3.19 32.03 36.29
N ALA A 156 2.93 33.34 36.17
CA ALA A 156 3.89 34.32 35.63
C ALA A 156 5.19 34.47 36.44
N GLN A 157 5.23 34.00 37.68
CA GLN A 157 6.42 33.98 38.54
C GLN A 157 7.11 32.61 38.55
N GLU A 158 6.76 31.72 37.61
CA GLU A 158 7.25 30.34 37.50
C GLU A 158 6.95 29.48 38.75
N VAL A 159 5.92 29.86 39.51
CA VAL A 159 5.45 29.08 40.66
C VAL A 159 4.51 27.99 40.18
N GLU A 160 4.76 26.76 40.61
CA GLU A 160 3.93 25.58 40.32
C GLU A 160 2.50 25.78 40.83
N LEU A 161 1.54 25.67 39.92
CA LEU A 161 0.11 25.70 40.20
C LEU A 161 -0.48 24.29 40.32
N ALA A 162 -0.02 23.39 39.45
CA ALA A 162 -0.39 21.98 39.44
C ALA A 162 0.62 21.16 38.60
N ALA A 163 0.81 19.89 38.94
CA ALA A 163 1.60 18.96 38.14
C ALA A 163 0.91 17.60 38.05
N TYR A 164 0.88 17.02 36.85
CA TYR A 164 0.22 15.76 36.56
C TYR A 164 1.19 14.83 35.83
N SER A 165 1.53 13.69 36.46
CA SER A 165 2.44 12.72 35.87
C SER A 165 1.73 11.70 34.99
N PHE A 166 2.43 11.23 33.96
CA PHE A 166 1.94 10.28 32.98
C PHE A 166 3.10 9.51 32.35
N ASP A 167 2.79 8.40 31.67
CA ASP A 167 3.73 7.73 30.77
C ASP A 167 3.25 7.86 29.31
N PRO A 168 4.10 8.33 28.39
CA PRO A 168 3.77 8.45 26.98
C PRO A 168 3.72 7.07 26.32
N VAL A 169 2.96 7.00 25.23
CA VAL A 169 2.77 5.77 24.46
C VAL A 169 3.87 5.67 23.40
N ALA A 170 4.67 4.61 23.48
CA ALA A 170 5.73 4.34 22.50
C ALA A 170 5.13 3.99 21.12
N GLY A 171 5.65 4.59 20.06
CA GLY A 171 5.28 4.22 18.70
C GLY A 171 5.77 2.83 18.32
N SER A 172 4.92 2.02 17.68
CA SER A 172 5.27 0.66 17.22
C SER A 172 6.35 0.63 16.12
N GLU A 173 6.49 1.74 15.38
CA GLU A 173 7.44 1.89 14.26
C GLU A 173 8.64 2.77 14.63
N SER A 174 8.60 3.43 15.79
CA SER A 174 9.69 4.25 16.32
C SER A 174 9.68 4.13 17.84
N PRO A 175 10.25 3.05 18.39
CA PRO A 175 10.17 2.73 19.82
C PRO A 175 10.95 3.71 20.71
N MET A 176 11.60 4.71 20.11
CA MET A 176 12.29 5.79 20.81
C MET A 176 11.44 7.06 20.92
N VAL A 177 10.34 7.18 20.15
CA VAL A 177 9.42 8.32 20.22
C VAL A 177 8.16 7.91 20.98
N GLY A 178 7.90 8.61 22.07
CA GLY A 178 6.65 8.55 22.81
C GLY A 178 5.72 9.67 22.37
N THR A 179 4.43 9.37 22.27
CA THR A 179 3.38 10.38 22.05
C THR A 179 2.43 10.42 23.23
N PHE A 180 1.82 11.57 23.47
CA PHE A 180 0.80 11.71 24.49
C PHE A 180 -0.30 12.66 24.03
N SER A 181 -1.50 12.40 24.53
CA SER A 181 -2.67 13.27 24.40
C SER A 181 -3.45 13.12 25.70
N ILE A 182 -3.36 14.12 26.57
CA ILE A 182 -3.92 14.05 27.93
C ILE A 182 -4.86 15.22 28.18
N GLN A 183 -5.98 14.92 28.85
CA GLN A 183 -6.91 15.93 29.32
C GLN A 183 -6.64 16.19 30.81
N LEU A 184 -6.49 17.46 31.19
CA LEU A 184 -6.13 17.88 32.54
C LEU A 184 -7.02 19.04 33.03
N PRO A 185 -7.18 19.21 34.35
CA PRO A 185 -7.81 20.42 34.90
C PRO A 185 -7.01 21.66 34.49
N TRP A 186 -7.68 22.66 33.92
CA TRP A 186 -7.03 23.92 33.57
C TRP A 186 -7.04 24.89 34.75
N ASN A 187 -5.90 25.53 35.01
CA ASN A 187 -5.79 26.61 35.97
C ASN A 187 -5.73 27.95 35.23
N VAL A 188 -6.69 28.85 35.49
CA VAL A 188 -6.80 30.15 34.82
C VAL A 188 -5.61 31.08 35.07
N ASP A 189 -4.84 30.85 36.14
CA ASP A 189 -3.62 31.60 36.45
C ASP A 189 -2.38 31.05 35.74
N ALA A 190 -2.50 29.94 35.00
CA ALA A 190 -1.39 29.36 34.26
C ALA A 190 -0.91 30.31 33.16
N LYS A 191 0.41 30.54 33.15
CA LYS A 191 1.13 31.32 32.13
C LYS A 191 2.27 30.56 31.48
N ARG A 192 2.55 29.33 31.97
CA ARG A 192 3.54 28.44 31.37
C ARG A 192 3.13 26.98 31.57
N ILE A 193 3.31 26.17 30.52
CA ILE A 193 3.15 24.72 30.52
C ILE A 193 4.55 24.14 30.38
N VAL A 194 4.91 23.21 31.26
CA VAL A 194 6.24 22.59 31.29
C VAL A 194 6.09 21.09 31.17
N LEU A 195 6.78 20.49 30.19
CA LEU A 195 6.92 19.05 30.08
C LEU A 195 8.20 18.64 30.82
N LEU A 196 8.05 17.70 31.75
CA LEU A 196 9.14 17.20 32.58
C LEU A 196 9.34 15.70 32.41
N ARG A 197 10.55 15.24 32.73
CA ARG A 197 10.88 13.83 32.99
C ARG A 197 11.61 13.71 34.31
N ASN A 198 11.08 12.92 35.24
CA ASN A 198 11.65 12.74 36.59
C ASN A 198 11.99 14.08 37.29
N GLY A 199 11.17 15.12 37.07
CA GLY A 199 11.37 16.46 37.63
C GLY A 199 12.34 17.37 36.86
N ALA A 200 13.04 16.88 35.84
CA ALA A 200 13.85 17.70 34.94
C ALA A 200 12.99 18.27 33.80
N VAL A 201 13.16 19.56 33.48
CA VAL A 201 12.43 20.23 32.40
C VAL A 201 12.99 19.76 31.05
N LEU A 202 12.11 19.25 30.17
CA LEU A 202 12.43 18.91 28.79
C LEU A 202 12.16 20.08 27.86
N VAL A 203 10.94 20.61 27.93
CA VAL A 203 10.49 21.75 27.13
C VAL A 203 9.45 22.52 27.93
N SER A 204 9.31 23.82 27.65
CA SER A 204 8.21 24.61 28.18
C SER A 204 7.63 25.51 27.10
N ARG A 205 6.32 25.72 27.17
CA ARG A 205 5.62 26.73 26.36
C ARG A 205 5.08 27.83 27.27
N GLN A 206 5.36 29.07 26.88
CA GLN A 206 4.86 30.27 27.55
C GLN A 206 3.55 30.71 26.91
N ALA A 207 2.69 31.37 27.69
CA ALA A 207 1.51 32.04 27.17
C ALA A 207 1.91 33.21 26.26
N SER A 208 1.22 33.36 25.12
CA SER A 208 1.22 34.58 24.32
C SER A 208 0.63 35.75 25.14
N ALA A 209 0.93 36.99 24.71
CA ALA A 209 0.53 38.18 25.45
C ALA A 209 -0.98 38.45 25.33
N ASN A 210 -1.58 38.10 24.20
CA ASN A 210 -2.98 38.28 23.90
C ASN A 210 -3.59 36.99 23.34
N PRO A 211 -4.76 36.56 23.80
CA PRO A 211 -5.43 35.39 23.23
C PRO A 211 -5.92 35.66 21.80
N PRO A 212 -6.08 34.61 20.97
CA PRO A 212 -6.63 34.76 19.63
C PRO A 212 -8.09 35.21 19.65
N LYS A 213 -8.61 35.59 18.48
CA LYS A 213 -10.03 35.85 18.25
C LYS A 213 -10.54 34.96 17.13
N VAL A 214 -11.76 34.45 17.25
CA VAL A 214 -12.41 33.65 16.22
C VAL A 214 -13.89 34.00 16.14
N THR A 215 -14.45 34.02 14.93
CA THR A 215 -15.86 34.28 14.66
C THR A 215 -16.30 33.38 13.52
N VAL A 216 -17.36 32.60 13.76
CA VAL A 216 -17.97 31.77 12.72
C VAL A 216 -18.65 32.67 11.70
N THR A 217 -18.38 32.43 10.41
CA THR A 217 -18.94 33.22 9.31
C THR A 217 -20.01 32.47 8.54
N PHE A 218 -19.92 31.13 8.46
CA PHE A 218 -20.92 30.29 7.82
C PHE A 218 -20.80 28.82 8.26
N PRO A 219 -21.91 28.09 8.50
CA PRO A 219 -23.24 28.61 8.75
C PRO A 219 -23.25 29.48 10.01
N ASN A 220 -24.02 30.57 10.01
CA ASN A 220 -24.03 31.53 11.12
C ASN A 220 -25.42 31.76 11.73
N GLY A 221 -26.43 31.01 11.30
CA GLY A 221 -27.76 30.95 11.90
C GLY A 221 -28.90 31.22 10.91
N GLY A 222 -29.96 30.43 11.03
CA GLY A 222 -31.18 30.55 10.22
C GLY A 222 -31.10 29.92 8.82
N GLU A 223 -29.92 29.48 8.37
CA GLU A 223 -29.77 28.79 7.08
C GLU A 223 -30.36 27.38 7.13
N THR A 224 -30.85 26.89 5.99
CA THR A 224 -31.10 25.47 5.77
C THR A 224 -30.08 24.95 4.77
N LEU A 225 -29.19 24.09 5.24
CA LEU A 225 -28.16 23.48 4.40
C LEU A 225 -28.82 22.43 3.50
N SER A 226 -28.56 22.48 2.20
CA SER A 226 -29.17 21.56 1.23
C SER A 226 -28.16 21.17 0.15
N GLY A 227 -28.40 20.04 -0.52
CA GLY A 227 -27.45 19.43 -1.46
C GLY A 227 -26.57 18.37 -0.79
N ALA A 228 -25.61 17.84 -1.55
CA ALA A 228 -24.74 16.76 -1.08
C ALA A 228 -23.56 17.26 -0.24
N SER A 229 -23.14 18.51 -0.38
CA SER A 229 -22.01 19.06 0.37
C SER A 229 -22.13 20.57 0.60
N THR A 230 -21.35 21.05 1.57
CA THR A 230 -21.24 22.46 1.96
C THR A 230 -19.81 22.76 2.45
N THR A 231 -19.54 23.98 2.88
CA THR A 231 -18.26 24.38 3.48
C THR A 231 -18.52 25.25 4.69
N PHE A 232 -18.07 24.83 5.86
CA PHE A 232 -18.10 25.65 7.07
C PHE A 232 -16.91 26.60 7.05
N ALA A 233 -17.09 27.85 7.48
CA ALA A 233 -16.09 28.91 7.38
C ALA A 233 -16.13 29.85 8.57
N TRP A 234 -14.97 30.35 8.98
CA TRP A 234 -14.80 31.30 10.07
C TRP A 234 -13.71 32.34 9.73
N SER A 235 -13.65 33.42 10.50
CA SER A 235 -12.53 34.34 10.52
C SER A 235 -11.83 34.23 11.87
N ALA A 236 -10.51 34.13 11.87
CA ALA A 236 -9.73 34.16 13.10
C ALA A 236 -8.49 35.02 12.91
N ASN A 237 -8.04 35.65 13.99
CA ASN A 237 -6.83 36.44 14.01
C ASN A 237 -6.18 36.38 15.38
N ASP A 238 -4.87 36.35 15.40
CA ASP A 238 -4.08 36.48 16.61
C ASP A 238 -3.46 37.88 16.68
N PRO A 239 -3.61 38.63 17.80
CA PRO A 239 -3.00 39.95 17.93
C PRO A 239 -1.47 39.94 17.96
N ASP A 240 -0.86 38.83 18.38
CA ASP A 240 0.59 38.67 18.50
C ASP A 240 1.21 38.09 17.22
N GLY A 241 0.37 37.61 16.29
CA GLY A 241 0.77 37.12 14.97
C GLY A 241 1.13 35.63 14.97
N ASP A 242 0.77 34.90 16.03
CA ASP A 242 1.00 33.47 16.15
C ASP A 242 0.19 32.67 15.12
N VAL A 243 0.72 31.51 14.73
CA VAL A 243 0.05 30.60 13.80
C VAL A 243 -1.07 29.88 14.54
N LEU A 244 -2.29 29.99 14.02
CA LEU A 244 -3.48 29.38 14.63
C LEU A 244 -3.78 27.98 14.09
N THR A 245 -4.16 27.09 15.00
CA THR A 245 -4.82 25.82 14.71
C THR A 245 -6.27 25.85 15.18
N TYR A 246 -7.12 25.02 14.56
CA TYR A 246 -8.55 25.02 14.79
C TYR A 246 -9.07 23.62 15.16
N ALA A 247 -9.95 23.58 16.15
CA ALA A 247 -10.85 22.47 16.39
C ALA A 247 -12.28 22.91 16.03
N LEU A 248 -13.01 22.05 15.32
CA LEU A 248 -14.37 22.30 14.86
C LEU A 248 -15.29 21.26 15.48
N ASP A 249 -16.35 21.72 16.15
CA ASP A 249 -17.41 20.90 16.73
C ASP A 249 -18.76 21.18 16.04
N TYR A 250 -19.61 20.16 16.02
CA TYR A 250 -20.97 20.19 15.55
C TYR A 250 -21.92 19.69 16.64
N SER A 251 -23.00 20.42 16.87
CA SER A 251 -24.06 20.06 17.80
C SER A 251 -25.36 19.83 17.03
N THR A 252 -26.13 18.83 17.45
CA THR A 252 -27.48 18.52 16.94
C THR A 252 -28.58 18.95 17.90
N ASP A 253 -28.27 19.55 19.04
CA ASP A 253 -29.20 19.77 20.16
C ASP A 253 -29.01 21.15 20.82
N ASN A 254 -28.79 22.16 19.98
CA ASN A 254 -28.63 23.56 20.38
C ASN A 254 -27.49 23.77 21.38
N GLY A 255 -26.41 23.02 21.20
CA GLY A 255 -25.18 23.15 21.97
C GLY A 255 -25.20 22.44 23.32
N THR A 256 -26.19 21.58 23.56
CA THR A 256 -26.24 20.75 24.77
C THR A 256 -25.17 19.67 24.73
N THR A 257 -24.97 19.04 23.57
CA THR A 257 -23.89 18.10 23.27
C THR A 257 -23.15 18.53 22.00
N TRP A 258 -21.87 18.19 21.93
CA TRP A 258 -20.97 18.57 20.84
C TRP A 258 -20.17 17.37 20.37
N LYS A 259 -20.05 17.20 19.05
CA LYS A 259 -19.23 16.19 18.40
C LYS A 259 -18.16 16.87 17.56
N ALA A 260 -16.91 16.43 17.67
CA ALA A 260 -15.85 16.99 16.85
C ALA A 260 -16.08 16.66 15.36
N LEU A 261 -15.80 17.59 14.46
CA LEU A 261 -15.71 17.34 13.02
C LEU A 261 -14.26 17.30 12.57
N ALA A 262 -13.40 18.12 13.18
CA ALA A 262 -11.97 18.18 12.90
C ALA A 262 -11.19 18.74 14.10
N ILE A 263 -9.94 18.30 14.26
CA ILE A 263 -8.95 18.87 15.18
C ILE A 263 -7.64 19.14 14.43
N ASN A 264 -6.79 20.03 14.95
CA ASN A 264 -5.51 20.39 14.33
C ASN A 264 -5.66 20.90 12.87
N TRP A 265 -6.81 21.52 12.57
CA TRP A 265 -7.09 22.08 11.26
C TRP A 265 -6.37 23.42 11.10
N ASN A 266 -5.78 23.68 9.93
CA ASN A 266 -4.89 24.84 9.71
C ASN A 266 -5.46 25.86 8.70
N SER A 267 -6.70 25.67 8.26
CA SER A 267 -7.40 26.56 7.35
C SER A 267 -8.63 27.16 8.02
N THR A 268 -9.11 28.31 7.57
CA THR A 268 -10.31 28.96 8.13
C THR A 268 -11.62 28.50 7.49
N SER A 269 -11.58 27.37 6.76
CA SER A 269 -12.73 26.73 6.16
C SER A 269 -12.59 25.22 6.17
N PHE A 270 -13.70 24.49 6.34
CA PHE A 270 -13.76 23.04 6.36
C PHE A 270 -14.88 22.54 5.42
N PRO A 271 -14.57 21.73 4.39
CA PRO A 271 -15.61 21.13 3.54
C PRO A 271 -16.45 20.15 4.38
N VAL A 272 -17.72 19.93 4.04
CA VAL A 272 -18.62 19.01 4.75
C VAL A 272 -19.54 18.28 3.76
N ASP A 273 -19.54 16.96 3.76
CA ASP A 273 -20.53 16.11 3.10
C ASP A 273 -21.81 16.08 3.94
N LEU A 274 -22.88 16.67 3.42
CA LEU A 274 -24.14 16.75 4.13
C LEU A 274 -24.84 15.40 4.20
N THR A 275 -24.54 14.46 3.29
CA THR A 275 -25.14 13.11 3.32
C THR A 275 -24.62 12.24 4.47
N LYS A 276 -23.53 12.69 5.10
CA LYS A 276 -22.88 12.02 6.23
C LYS A 276 -22.89 12.85 7.51
N LEU A 277 -23.55 14.01 7.50
CA LEU A 277 -23.68 14.86 8.68
C LEU A 277 -25.05 14.60 9.33
N PRO A 278 -25.12 14.19 10.61
CA PRO A 278 -26.40 14.01 11.30
C PRO A 278 -27.27 15.27 11.20
N GLY A 279 -28.48 15.11 10.70
CA GLY A 279 -29.43 16.20 10.53
C GLY A 279 -30.00 16.69 11.85
N SER A 280 -30.25 17.99 11.93
CA SER A 280 -30.88 18.63 13.08
C SER A 280 -31.45 20.00 12.70
N ASN A 281 -32.59 20.35 13.28
CA ASN A 281 -33.16 21.70 13.25
C ASN A 281 -32.68 22.58 14.43
N GLN A 282 -31.76 22.06 15.24
CA GLN A 282 -31.10 22.71 16.36
C GLN A 282 -29.58 22.70 16.15
N ALA A 283 -29.14 22.70 14.89
CA ALA A 283 -27.74 22.51 14.55
C ALA A 283 -26.91 23.76 14.90
N LEU A 284 -25.75 23.56 15.51
CA LEU A 284 -24.76 24.60 15.76
C LEU A 284 -23.37 24.12 15.38
N ILE A 285 -22.48 25.06 15.06
CA ILE A 285 -21.05 24.80 14.96
C ILE A 285 -20.28 25.68 15.92
N ARG A 286 -19.20 25.12 16.46
CA ARG A 286 -18.25 25.84 17.31
C ARG A 286 -16.85 25.61 16.79
N VAL A 287 -16.09 26.68 16.66
CA VAL A 287 -14.68 26.67 16.29
C VAL A 287 -13.87 27.16 17.47
N THR A 288 -12.89 26.35 17.90
CA THR A 288 -11.88 26.75 18.87
C THR A 288 -10.59 27.05 18.12
N ALA A 289 -10.15 28.31 18.12
CA ALA A 289 -8.84 28.71 17.61
C ALA A 289 -7.82 28.67 18.76
N SER A 290 -6.67 28.04 18.52
CA SER A 290 -5.55 27.96 19.46
C SER A 290 -4.29 28.54 18.84
N ASP A 291 -3.56 29.34 19.60
CA ASP A 291 -2.21 29.83 19.25
C ASP A 291 -1.09 28.90 19.77
N GLY A 292 -1.48 27.74 20.29
CA GLY A 292 -0.58 26.79 20.94
C GLY A 292 -0.50 26.94 22.47
N PHE A 293 -1.13 27.95 23.07
CA PHE A 293 -1.30 28.07 24.52
C PHE A 293 -2.68 28.62 24.91
N ASN A 294 -3.00 29.83 24.45
CA ASN A 294 -4.29 30.44 24.62
C ASN A 294 -5.26 29.94 23.56
N SER A 295 -6.55 30.01 23.86
CA SER A 295 -7.58 29.67 22.89
C SER A 295 -8.77 30.60 23.00
N ALA A 296 -9.47 30.74 21.87
CA ALA A 296 -10.73 31.44 21.78
C ALA A 296 -11.75 30.58 21.04
N GLN A 297 -13.01 30.72 21.44
CA GLN A 297 -14.12 29.98 20.85
C GLN A 297 -15.07 30.93 20.14
N GLY A 298 -15.47 30.55 18.94
CA GLY A 298 -16.50 31.20 18.16
C GLY A 298 -17.57 30.19 17.82
N GLN A 299 -18.84 30.58 17.91
CA GLN A 299 -19.97 29.73 17.57
C GLN A 299 -20.81 30.41 16.49
N SER A 300 -21.58 29.63 15.73
CA SER A 300 -22.67 30.19 14.92
C SER A 300 -23.62 31.01 15.81
N ASN A 301 -24.05 32.18 15.32
CA ASN A 301 -24.85 33.14 16.11
C ASN A 301 -26.26 32.65 16.44
N ALA A 302 -26.81 31.74 15.64
CA ALA A 302 -28.06 31.05 15.92
C ALA A 302 -28.03 29.62 15.36
N VAL A 303 -29.08 28.84 15.67
CA VAL A 303 -29.27 27.50 15.09
C VAL A 303 -29.46 27.58 13.59
N PHE A 304 -28.89 26.63 12.86
CA PHE A 304 -29.19 26.37 11.46
C PHE A 304 -29.84 24.98 11.31
N ASN A 305 -30.33 24.68 10.12
CA ASN A 305 -31.03 23.44 9.83
C ASN A 305 -30.21 22.56 8.88
N VAL A 306 -29.94 21.33 9.31
CA VAL A 306 -29.43 20.24 8.48
C VAL A 306 -30.57 19.23 8.32
N PRO A 307 -31.04 18.95 7.09
CA PRO A 307 -32.08 17.97 6.87
C PRO A 307 -31.68 16.61 7.44
N SER A 308 -32.54 15.98 8.24
CA SER A 308 -32.32 14.59 8.67
C SER A 308 -32.52 13.62 7.51
N HIS A 309 -31.77 12.53 7.58
CA HIS A 309 -31.71 11.50 6.56
C HIS A 309 -32.80 10.46 6.81
N GLY A 310 -33.11 9.66 5.79
CA GLY A 310 -33.93 8.47 5.97
C GLY A 310 -33.02 7.25 6.12
N PRO A 311 -33.52 6.15 6.70
CA PRO A 311 -32.71 4.96 6.89
C PRO A 311 -32.40 4.28 5.56
N GLU A 312 -31.30 3.56 5.50
CA GLU A 312 -30.94 2.69 4.37
C GLU A 312 -31.24 1.24 4.75
N ALA A 313 -32.14 0.59 4.01
CA ALA A 313 -32.59 -0.78 4.28
C ALA A 313 -31.97 -1.78 3.29
N PHE A 314 -31.66 -2.99 3.78
CA PHE A 314 -31.00 -4.05 3.03
C PHE A 314 -31.71 -5.39 3.25
N ILE A 315 -31.95 -6.15 2.17
CA ILE A 315 -32.49 -7.52 2.20
C ILE A 315 -31.37 -8.49 1.83
N SER A 316 -31.06 -9.44 2.71
CA SER A 316 -30.06 -10.49 2.47
C SER A 316 -30.68 -11.78 1.93
N THR A 317 -31.89 -12.14 2.33
CA THR A 317 -32.63 -13.32 1.84
C THR A 317 -34.13 -13.02 1.74
N PRO A 318 -34.88 -13.63 0.78
CA PRO A 318 -34.51 -14.71 -0.15
C PRO A 318 -33.91 -14.19 -1.46
N GLU A 319 -33.61 -15.07 -2.41
CA GLU A 319 -33.21 -14.69 -3.78
C GLU A 319 -34.38 -14.11 -4.59
N ASN A 320 -34.07 -13.22 -5.53
CA ASN A 320 -35.06 -12.57 -6.37
C ASN A 320 -35.72 -13.55 -7.36
N ASN A 321 -37.05 -13.53 -7.43
CA ASN A 321 -37.97 -14.36 -8.22
C ASN A 321 -38.10 -15.84 -7.84
N HIS A 322 -37.71 -16.24 -6.63
CA HIS A 322 -37.81 -17.63 -6.17
C HIS A 322 -39.27 -18.14 -6.12
N LEU A 323 -39.51 -19.43 -6.48
CA LEU A 323 -40.82 -20.10 -6.43
C LEU A 323 -40.94 -21.01 -5.20
N TYR A 324 -41.95 -20.77 -4.38
CA TYR A 324 -42.27 -21.58 -3.21
C TYR A 324 -43.60 -22.32 -3.40
N VAL A 325 -43.63 -23.60 -3.06
CA VAL A 325 -44.80 -24.48 -3.20
C VAL A 325 -45.11 -25.22 -1.90
N GLY A 326 -46.40 -25.34 -1.57
CA GLY A 326 -46.85 -26.07 -0.38
C GLY A 326 -46.30 -25.47 0.92
N GLY A 327 -46.02 -26.32 1.92
CA GLY A 327 -45.59 -25.96 3.28
C GLY A 327 -44.14 -25.46 3.44
N GLN A 328 -43.47 -25.04 2.35
CA GLN A 328 -42.07 -24.63 2.39
C GLN A 328 -41.84 -23.40 3.27
N THR A 329 -40.69 -23.35 3.91
CA THR A 329 -40.28 -22.22 4.74
C THR A 329 -39.53 -21.19 3.90
N ILE A 330 -39.98 -19.94 4.00
CA ILE A 330 -39.35 -18.74 3.44
C ILE A 330 -38.66 -18.03 4.61
N ILE A 331 -37.37 -17.75 4.48
CA ILE A 331 -36.62 -16.94 5.44
C ILE A 331 -36.42 -15.57 4.81
N LEU A 332 -36.90 -14.54 5.49
CA LEU A 332 -36.66 -13.14 5.16
C LEU A 332 -35.62 -12.61 6.14
N GLU A 333 -34.50 -12.10 5.66
CA GLU A 333 -33.49 -11.46 6.50
C GLU A 333 -33.09 -10.11 5.92
N GLY A 334 -32.87 -9.15 6.81
CA GLY A 334 -32.51 -7.80 6.44
C GLY A 334 -32.23 -6.90 7.62
N MET A 335 -31.64 -5.74 7.34
CA MET A 335 -31.24 -4.75 8.35
C MET A 335 -31.44 -3.35 7.82
N ALA A 336 -31.42 -2.34 8.70
CA ALA A 336 -31.36 -0.96 8.27
C ALA A 336 -30.45 -0.11 9.17
N LEU A 337 -29.81 0.88 8.57
CA LEU A 337 -28.92 1.83 9.21
C LEU A 337 -29.41 3.24 8.95
N ASP A 338 -29.41 4.07 9.99
CA ASP A 338 -29.74 5.47 9.94
C ASP A 338 -28.60 6.28 10.57
N ILE A 339 -28.27 7.45 10.04
CA ILE A 339 -27.11 8.20 10.55
C ILE A 339 -27.42 8.97 11.84
N GLU A 340 -28.69 9.31 12.08
CA GLU A 340 -29.14 9.93 13.31
C GLU A 340 -29.43 8.90 14.41
N ASP A 341 -29.98 7.73 14.05
CA ASP A 341 -30.42 6.70 14.99
C ASP A 341 -29.48 5.49 15.12
N GLY A 342 -28.51 5.34 14.22
CA GLY A 342 -27.64 4.17 14.13
C GLY A 342 -28.36 2.93 13.57
N PHE A 343 -27.91 1.73 13.98
CA PHE A 343 -28.57 0.49 13.56
C PHE A 343 -29.99 0.45 14.10
N LEU A 344 -30.94 0.30 13.18
CA LEU A 344 -32.34 0.24 13.55
C LEU A 344 -32.66 -1.13 14.15
N ASP A 345 -33.17 -1.11 15.38
CA ASP A 345 -33.67 -2.30 16.05
C ASP A 345 -34.72 -3.02 15.18
N GLY A 346 -34.79 -4.34 15.28
CA GLY A 346 -35.72 -5.16 14.51
C GLY A 346 -37.20 -4.74 14.67
N SER A 347 -37.58 -4.15 15.80
CA SER A 347 -38.93 -3.58 16.01
C SER A 347 -39.29 -2.44 15.05
N ARG A 348 -38.29 -1.83 14.41
CA ARG A 348 -38.42 -0.72 13.46
C ARG A 348 -38.41 -1.18 12.00
N LEU A 349 -38.25 -2.48 11.79
CA LEU A 349 -38.23 -3.13 10.49
C LEU A 349 -39.56 -3.83 10.26
N THR A 350 -40.23 -3.50 9.17
CA THR A 350 -41.51 -4.10 8.77
C THR A 350 -41.37 -4.76 7.41
N TRP A 351 -41.76 -6.03 7.34
CA TRP A 351 -41.86 -6.79 6.11
C TRP A 351 -43.29 -6.75 5.59
N THR A 352 -43.47 -6.38 4.33
CA THR A 352 -44.77 -6.39 3.66
C THR A 352 -44.71 -7.14 2.35
N SER A 353 -45.85 -7.68 1.92
CA SER A 353 -46.09 -8.19 0.58
C SER A 353 -47.20 -7.38 -0.07
N ASN A 354 -47.05 -7.06 -1.35
CA ASN A 354 -48.14 -6.50 -2.16
C ASN A 354 -49.44 -7.33 -2.16
N LEU A 355 -49.40 -8.66 -1.92
CA LEU A 355 -50.58 -9.53 -1.91
C LEU A 355 -51.11 -9.81 -0.50
N ASN A 356 -50.23 -9.89 0.49
CA ASN A 356 -50.60 -10.27 1.86
C ASN A 356 -50.59 -9.12 2.86
N GLY A 357 -50.17 -7.92 2.46
CA GLY A 357 -49.95 -6.83 3.38
C GLY A 357 -48.81 -7.14 4.35
N MET A 358 -48.99 -6.82 5.63
CA MET A 358 -47.96 -6.99 6.65
C MET A 358 -47.65 -8.47 6.90
N LEU A 359 -46.37 -8.84 6.78
CA LEU A 359 -45.86 -10.19 7.01
C LEU A 359 -45.31 -10.36 8.43
N GLY A 360 -44.71 -9.30 8.97
CA GLY A 360 -44.17 -9.27 10.32
C GLY A 360 -43.14 -8.17 10.49
N THR A 361 -42.54 -8.12 11.67
CA THR A 361 -41.50 -7.15 12.05
C THR A 361 -40.24 -7.89 12.52
N GLY A 362 -39.06 -7.30 12.35
CA GLY A 362 -37.79 -7.90 12.77
C GLY A 362 -36.74 -7.97 11.66
N GLY A 363 -35.47 -8.11 12.04
CA GLY A 363 -34.36 -8.30 11.10
C GLY A 363 -34.28 -9.71 10.49
N SER A 364 -35.03 -10.66 11.05
CA SER A 364 -35.21 -12.00 10.50
C SER A 364 -36.64 -12.45 10.74
N LEU A 365 -37.28 -13.01 9.72
CA LEU A 365 -38.65 -13.50 9.77
C LEU A 365 -38.78 -14.81 9.00
N THR A 366 -39.29 -15.83 9.67
CA THR A 366 -39.54 -17.15 9.09
C THR A 366 -41.03 -17.29 8.76
N ILE A 367 -41.37 -17.41 7.48
CA ILE A 367 -42.74 -17.50 6.98
C ILE A 367 -42.96 -18.86 6.33
N ASN A 368 -44.04 -19.54 6.66
CA ASN A 368 -44.46 -20.69 5.86
C ASN A 368 -45.17 -20.20 4.58
N ALA A 369 -44.79 -20.70 3.41
CA ALA A 369 -45.41 -20.35 2.14
C ALA A 369 -46.94 -20.62 2.12
N MET A 370 -47.44 -21.58 2.92
CA MET A 370 -48.88 -21.80 3.12
C MET A 370 -49.60 -20.67 3.87
N ASN A 371 -48.88 -19.71 4.44
CA ASN A 371 -49.47 -18.55 5.10
C ASN A 371 -49.57 -17.32 4.17
N LEU A 372 -48.90 -17.35 3.01
CA LEU A 372 -49.02 -16.32 1.97
C LEU A 372 -50.17 -16.66 1.01
N GLN A 373 -50.76 -15.67 0.34
CA GLN A 373 -51.74 -15.89 -0.74
C GLN A 373 -51.02 -16.49 -1.95
N GLU A 374 -51.72 -17.21 -2.83
CA GLU A 374 -51.09 -17.66 -4.07
C GLU A 374 -50.89 -16.47 -5.02
N GLY A 375 -49.73 -16.40 -5.68
CA GLY A 375 -49.42 -15.32 -6.61
C GLY A 375 -47.95 -14.89 -6.59
N THR A 376 -47.66 -13.77 -7.27
CA THR A 376 -46.33 -13.13 -7.24
C THR A 376 -46.30 -12.03 -6.20
N HIS A 377 -45.45 -12.21 -5.19
CA HIS A 377 -45.26 -11.25 -4.10
C HIS A 377 -44.07 -10.35 -4.40
N ILE A 378 -44.26 -9.04 -4.25
CA ILE A 378 -43.21 -8.06 -4.05
C ILE A 378 -43.07 -7.90 -2.54
N ILE A 379 -41.99 -8.43 -1.99
CA ILE A 379 -41.62 -8.35 -0.59
C ILE A 379 -40.85 -7.05 -0.39
N THR A 380 -41.33 -6.20 0.50
CA THR A 380 -40.71 -4.92 0.85
C THR A 380 -40.28 -4.96 2.31
N LEU A 381 -38.99 -4.76 2.56
CA LEU A 381 -38.49 -4.40 3.89
C LEU A 381 -38.55 -2.88 3.99
N SER A 382 -39.35 -2.36 4.91
CA SER A 382 -39.39 -0.94 5.25
C SER A 382 -38.83 -0.73 6.64
N ALA A 383 -37.95 0.24 6.78
CA ALA A 383 -37.38 0.66 8.04
C ALA A 383 -37.82 2.08 8.36
N SER A 384 -38.23 2.35 9.60
CA SER A 384 -38.63 3.69 10.03
C SER A 384 -37.69 4.24 11.09
N ASP A 385 -37.12 5.41 10.82
CA ASP A 385 -36.30 6.15 11.78
C ASP A 385 -37.18 6.85 12.85
N SER A 386 -36.55 7.61 13.75
CA SER A 386 -37.18 8.10 14.98
C SER A 386 -38.05 9.31 14.69
N THR A 387 -37.87 9.84 13.48
CA THR A 387 -38.60 10.95 12.87
C THR A 387 -39.65 10.46 11.86
N ALA A 388 -39.89 9.14 11.81
CA ALA A 388 -40.82 8.46 10.92
C ALA A 388 -40.51 8.58 9.42
N ARG A 389 -39.26 8.88 9.03
CA ARG A 389 -38.82 8.71 7.64
C ARG A 389 -38.61 7.24 7.34
N VAL A 390 -38.85 6.86 6.09
CA VAL A 390 -38.87 5.47 5.68
C VAL A 390 -37.81 5.19 4.62
N GLY A 391 -37.00 4.18 4.90
CA GLY A 391 -36.10 3.53 3.96
C GLY A 391 -36.66 2.19 3.54
N SER A 392 -36.44 1.77 2.29
CA SER A 392 -36.95 0.47 1.85
C SER A 392 -36.06 -0.26 0.86
N ALA A 393 -36.10 -1.58 0.93
CA ALA A 393 -35.58 -2.50 -0.07
C ALA A 393 -36.69 -3.45 -0.53
N VAL A 394 -36.61 -3.92 -1.78
CA VAL A 394 -37.64 -4.76 -2.41
C VAL A 394 -37.07 -6.01 -3.09
N ILE A 395 -37.81 -7.11 -3.07
CA ILE A 395 -37.51 -8.36 -3.77
C ILE A 395 -38.78 -9.09 -4.22
N SER A 396 -38.71 -9.91 -5.29
CA SER A 396 -39.87 -10.65 -5.83
C SER A 396 -39.84 -12.14 -5.47
N ILE A 397 -40.97 -12.77 -5.15
CA ILE A 397 -41.11 -14.24 -4.98
C ILE A 397 -42.47 -14.73 -5.53
N ARG A 398 -42.65 -16.03 -5.75
CA ARG A 398 -43.91 -16.62 -6.23
C ARG A 398 -44.39 -17.75 -5.29
N VAL A 399 -45.67 -17.79 -4.94
CA VAL A 399 -46.24 -18.75 -3.97
C VAL A 399 -47.45 -19.50 -4.55
N PHE A 400 -47.53 -20.81 -4.32
CA PHE A 400 -48.68 -21.68 -4.68
C PHE A 400 -48.99 -22.74 -3.58
N ARG A 401 -50.29 -22.97 -3.27
CA ARG A 401 -50.87 -23.91 -2.27
C ARG A 401 -50.81 -25.36 -2.72
N ILE A 402 -51.35 -25.58 -3.90
CA ILE A 402 -51.30 -26.83 -4.64
C ILE A 402 -50.76 -26.38 -5.97
N ARG A 403 -49.85 -27.14 -6.57
CA ARG A 403 -49.46 -26.84 -7.94
C ARG A 403 -50.75 -26.73 -8.78
N PRO A 404 -51.03 -25.58 -9.45
CA PRO A 404 -52.26 -25.42 -10.20
C PRO A 404 -52.37 -26.52 -11.26
N VAL A 405 -53.56 -27.12 -11.35
CA VAL A 405 -53.90 -28.08 -12.40
C VAL A 405 -54.06 -27.29 -13.69
N LEU A 406 -53.01 -27.25 -14.49
CA LEU A 406 -52.99 -26.52 -15.74
C LEU A 406 -53.91 -27.26 -16.74
N PRO A 407 -54.72 -26.58 -17.56
CA PRO A 407 -55.50 -27.26 -18.60
C PRO A 407 -54.55 -28.00 -19.55
N ALA A 408 -54.98 -29.16 -20.04
CA ALA A 408 -54.15 -29.94 -20.96
C ALA A 408 -53.78 -29.06 -22.16
N THR A 409 -52.50 -28.71 -22.24
CA THR A 409 -51.99 -27.75 -23.21
C THR A 409 -50.97 -28.50 -24.06
N LEU A 410 -51.26 -28.61 -25.36
CA LEU A 410 -50.37 -29.28 -26.28
C LEU A 410 -49.12 -28.40 -26.45
N SER A 411 -48.01 -28.87 -25.88
CA SER A 411 -46.70 -28.30 -26.13
C SER A 411 -45.87 -29.31 -26.89
N VAL A 412 -45.31 -28.89 -28.02
CA VAL A 412 -44.41 -29.70 -28.83
C VAL A 412 -43.04 -29.05 -28.82
N GLY A 413 -42.02 -29.83 -28.52
CA GLY A 413 -40.65 -29.37 -28.46
C GLY A 413 -39.72 -30.38 -29.12
N PRO A 414 -38.86 -29.97 -30.06
CA PRO A 414 -38.76 -28.62 -30.63
C PRO A 414 -39.87 -28.34 -31.67
N THR A 415 -40.19 -27.06 -31.90
CA THR A 415 -41.09 -26.59 -32.98
C THR A 415 -40.39 -26.46 -34.34
N GLN A 416 -39.08 -26.70 -34.35
CA GLN A 416 -38.28 -26.86 -35.56
C GLN A 416 -37.39 -28.10 -35.39
N LEU A 417 -37.43 -28.99 -36.38
CA LEU A 417 -36.47 -30.07 -36.52
C LEU A 417 -35.56 -29.73 -37.68
N ALA A 418 -34.27 -29.63 -37.40
CA ALA A 418 -33.26 -29.49 -38.44
C ALA A 418 -32.60 -30.86 -38.63
N PHE A 419 -32.88 -31.49 -39.76
CA PHE A 419 -32.14 -32.66 -40.20
C PHE A 419 -31.02 -32.20 -41.11
N GLU A 420 -29.84 -32.75 -40.86
CA GLU A 420 -28.71 -32.62 -41.74
C GLU A 420 -28.42 -34.01 -42.29
N ALA A 421 -28.34 -34.11 -43.62
CA ALA A 421 -28.06 -35.37 -44.29
C ALA A 421 -26.93 -35.18 -45.30
N ASP A 422 -25.98 -36.11 -45.30
CA ASP A 422 -24.96 -36.14 -46.34
C ASP A 422 -25.57 -36.56 -47.68
N PHE A 423 -25.01 -36.04 -48.78
CA PHE A 423 -25.44 -36.33 -50.13
C PHE A 423 -25.50 -37.85 -50.40
N GLY A 424 -26.65 -38.35 -50.81
CA GLY A 424 -26.85 -39.77 -51.15
C GLY A 424 -27.09 -40.72 -49.97
N THR A 425 -27.27 -40.21 -48.75
CA THR A 425 -27.60 -41.04 -47.58
C THR A 425 -29.09 -41.44 -47.53
N GLY A 426 -29.39 -42.47 -46.73
CA GLY A 426 -30.74 -43.00 -46.52
C GLY A 426 -31.56 -42.18 -45.51
N GLN A 427 -32.33 -42.86 -44.65
CA GLN A 427 -33.03 -42.17 -43.56
C GLN A 427 -32.02 -41.54 -42.58
N THR A 428 -32.27 -40.29 -42.19
CA THR A 428 -31.49 -39.60 -41.15
C THR A 428 -31.70 -40.24 -39.79
N ALA A 429 -30.83 -39.88 -38.83
CA ALA A 429 -31.07 -40.24 -37.44
C ALA A 429 -32.46 -39.73 -36.98
N THR A 430 -33.17 -40.57 -36.23
CA THR A 430 -34.46 -40.23 -35.65
C THR A 430 -34.31 -39.05 -34.70
N GLN A 431 -35.02 -37.96 -34.98
CA GLN A 431 -35.24 -36.91 -34.00
C GLN A 431 -36.62 -37.06 -33.39
N ASN A 432 -36.69 -36.77 -32.10
CA ASN A 432 -37.93 -36.91 -31.35
C ASN A 432 -38.55 -35.54 -31.15
N VAL A 433 -39.79 -35.36 -31.60
CA VAL A 433 -40.63 -34.27 -31.09
C VAL A 433 -41.22 -34.75 -29.77
N ALA A 434 -40.78 -34.14 -28.69
CA ALA A 434 -41.39 -34.31 -27.39
C ALA A 434 -42.79 -33.69 -27.43
N ILE A 435 -43.79 -34.55 -27.33
CA ILE A 435 -45.17 -34.13 -27.13
C ILE A 435 -45.40 -34.15 -25.63
N ARG A 436 -45.65 -32.97 -25.07
CA ARG A 436 -45.84 -32.76 -23.64
C ARG A 436 -47.23 -32.23 -23.39
N ASN A 437 -47.81 -32.72 -22.30
CA ASN A 437 -48.93 -32.04 -21.70
C ASN A 437 -48.36 -30.96 -20.76
N GLY A 438 -48.50 -29.70 -21.13
CA GLY A 438 -48.13 -28.54 -20.30
C GLY A 438 -49.09 -28.29 -19.14
N GLY A 439 -50.16 -29.09 -19.06
CA GLY A 439 -50.97 -29.18 -17.89
C GLY A 439 -51.29 -30.61 -17.49
N ASP A 440 -52.45 -30.79 -16.88
CA ASP A 440 -52.80 -31.97 -16.12
C ASP A 440 -53.82 -32.83 -16.89
N GLY A 441 -53.87 -34.13 -16.56
CA GLY A 441 -54.72 -35.11 -17.26
C GLY A 441 -54.04 -35.83 -18.46
N ASN A 442 -54.80 -36.70 -19.13
CA ASN A 442 -54.34 -37.44 -20.31
C ASN A 442 -54.57 -36.63 -21.58
N LEU A 443 -53.52 -36.36 -22.35
CA LEU A 443 -53.60 -35.66 -23.64
C LEU A 443 -53.41 -36.69 -24.78
N ARG A 444 -54.47 -36.93 -25.55
CA ARG A 444 -54.42 -37.71 -26.79
C ARG A 444 -54.07 -36.80 -27.95
N TRP A 445 -53.13 -37.24 -28.80
CA TRP A 445 -52.68 -36.47 -29.94
C TRP A 445 -52.67 -37.31 -31.22
N SER A 446 -52.73 -36.63 -32.36
CA SER A 446 -52.52 -37.16 -33.71
C SER A 446 -51.52 -36.28 -34.47
N ALA A 447 -50.84 -36.85 -35.46
CA ALA A 447 -49.85 -36.14 -36.26
C ALA A 447 -49.92 -36.51 -37.75
N THR A 448 -49.70 -35.52 -38.62
CA THR A 448 -49.59 -35.68 -40.07
C THR A 448 -48.35 -34.94 -40.60
N ALA A 449 -47.76 -35.45 -41.69
CA ALA A 449 -46.68 -34.78 -42.40
C ALA A 449 -47.14 -34.41 -43.81
N ASP A 450 -46.79 -33.22 -44.28
CA ASP A 450 -47.18 -32.70 -45.59
C ASP A 450 -46.22 -33.12 -46.73
N GLN A 451 -44.97 -33.46 -46.41
CA GLN A 451 -43.95 -33.84 -47.37
C GLN A 451 -43.66 -35.34 -47.36
N SER A 452 -43.55 -35.93 -48.55
CA SER A 452 -43.28 -37.35 -48.74
C SER A 452 -41.84 -37.77 -48.40
N TRP A 453 -40.95 -36.85 -48.05
CA TRP A 453 -39.60 -37.15 -47.53
C TRP A 453 -39.55 -37.17 -46.00
N ILE A 454 -40.60 -36.72 -45.30
CA ILE A 454 -40.75 -36.84 -43.85
C ILE A 454 -41.38 -38.20 -43.52
N ARG A 455 -40.90 -38.86 -42.47
CA ARG A 455 -41.44 -40.12 -41.95
C ARG A 455 -41.75 -39.96 -40.48
N LEU A 456 -42.97 -40.35 -40.10
CA LEU A 456 -43.45 -40.37 -38.72
C LEU A 456 -43.48 -41.81 -38.22
N GLY A 457 -42.86 -42.08 -37.07
CA GLY A 457 -42.81 -43.42 -36.49
C GLY A 457 -44.16 -43.90 -35.95
N VAL A 458 -45.00 -42.97 -35.50
CA VAL A 458 -46.39 -43.18 -35.05
C VAL A 458 -47.21 -41.95 -35.43
N VAL A 459 -48.52 -42.10 -35.64
CA VAL A 459 -49.40 -40.99 -36.08
C VAL A 459 -50.43 -40.58 -35.03
N ALA A 460 -50.47 -41.25 -33.88
CA ALA A 460 -51.29 -40.88 -32.73
C ALA A 460 -50.74 -41.50 -31.44
N GLY A 461 -51.06 -40.92 -30.28
CA GLY A 461 -50.61 -41.42 -28.99
C GLY A 461 -51.19 -40.67 -27.78
N LEU A 462 -50.64 -40.97 -26.59
CA LEU A 462 -50.91 -40.30 -25.33
C LEU A 462 -49.64 -39.56 -24.86
N ALA A 463 -49.75 -38.30 -24.45
CA ALA A 463 -48.63 -37.55 -23.89
C ALA A 463 -48.42 -37.87 -22.39
N PRO A 464 -47.18 -37.80 -21.85
CA PRO A 464 -45.95 -37.46 -22.56
C PRO A 464 -45.48 -38.61 -23.46
N SER A 465 -45.21 -38.31 -24.72
CA SER A 465 -44.63 -39.25 -25.67
C SER A 465 -43.65 -38.53 -26.57
N ASN A 466 -42.85 -39.31 -27.28
CA ASN A 466 -41.97 -38.79 -28.31
C ASN A 466 -42.49 -39.26 -29.66
N LEU A 467 -42.76 -38.32 -30.56
CA LEU A 467 -42.99 -38.60 -31.97
C LEU A 467 -41.63 -38.69 -32.65
N SER A 468 -41.24 -39.90 -33.03
CA SER A 468 -40.07 -40.15 -33.86
C SER A 468 -40.30 -39.60 -35.26
N VAL A 469 -39.47 -38.64 -35.68
CA VAL A 469 -39.45 -38.07 -37.03
C VAL A 469 -38.11 -38.40 -37.67
N THR A 470 -38.13 -38.92 -38.89
CA THR A 470 -36.94 -39.04 -39.74
C THR A 470 -37.17 -38.32 -41.06
N ALA A 471 -36.09 -37.80 -41.66
CA ALA A 471 -36.08 -37.30 -43.02
C ALA A 471 -35.41 -38.35 -43.93
N ASN A 472 -35.88 -38.51 -45.15
CA ASN A 472 -35.25 -39.35 -46.16
C ASN A 472 -34.59 -38.48 -47.23
N ALA A 473 -33.25 -38.50 -47.28
CA ALA A 473 -32.46 -37.71 -48.22
C ALA A 473 -32.21 -38.42 -49.56
N THR A 474 -32.69 -39.65 -49.73
CA THR A 474 -32.48 -40.41 -50.96
C THR A 474 -33.13 -39.71 -52.16
N GLY A 475 -32.29 -39.33 -53.13
CA GLY A 475 -32.71 -38.66 -54.37
C GLY A 475 -32.78 -37.12 -54.30
N GLN A 476 -32.33 -36.50 -53.19
CA GLN A 476 -32.29 -35.04 -53.04
C GLN A 476 -30.89 -34.46 -53.35
N PHE A 477 -30.83 -33.29 -53.99
CA PHE A 477 -29.59 -32.55 -54.26
C PHE A 477 -29.23 -31.62 -53.09
N SER A 478 -27.99 -31.10 -53.06
CA SER A 478 -27.58 -30.08 -52.07
C SER A 478 -28.54 -28.89 -52.09
N GLY A 479 -29.02 -28.49 -50.91
CA GLY A 479 -30.07 -27.49 -50.79
C GLY A 479 -30.85 -27.63 -49.49
N GLU A 480 -31.76 -26.68 -49.27
CA GLU A 480 -32.63 -26.62 -48.11
C GLU A 480 -34.05 -27.05 -48.52
N TYR A 481 -34.62 -28.01 -47.79
CA TYR A 481 -35.96 -28.55 -48.03
C TYR A 481 -36.82 -28.34 -46.78
N ILE A 482 -37.96 -27.69 -46.96
CA ILE A 482 -38.87 -27.34 -45.85
C ILE A 482 -40.15 -28.16 -45.98
N GLY A 483 -40.56 -28.77 -44.88
CA GLY A 483 -41.85 -29.42 -44.71
C GLY A 483 -42.39 -29.19 -43.30
N HIS A 484 -43.60 -29.65 -43.04
CA HIS A 484 -44.33 -29.39 -41.82
C HIS A 484 -44.96 -30.67 -41.28
N VAL A 485 -44.76 -30.91 -39.99
CA VAL A 485 -45.52 -31.92 -39.23
C VAL A 485 -46.56 -31.18 -38.41
N THR A 486 -47.84 -31.45 -38.68
CA THR A 486 -48.96 -30.87 -37.93
C THR A 486 -49.39 -31.85 -36.84
N ILE A 487 -49.36 -31.39 -35.59
CA ILE A 487 -49.75 -32.19 -34.41
C ILE A 487 -51.02 -31.57 -33.82
N MET A 488 -52.04 -32.40 -33.64
CA MET A 488 -53.35 -32.02 -33.13
C MET A 488 -53.67 -32.78 -31.84
N ALA A 489 -54.43 -32.15 -30.94
CA ALA A 489 -54.98 -32.78 -29.76
C ALA A 489 -56.38 -32.23 -29.51
N ASP A 490 -57.40 -33.07 -29.73
CA ASP A 490 -58.80 -32.66 -29.61
C ASP A 490 -59.14 -32.30 -28.15
N GLY A 491 -59.63 -31.09 -27.94
CA GLY A 491 -60.04 -30.58 -26.62
C GLY A 491 -58.90 -30.01 -25.75
N ALA A 492 -57.65 -29.98 -26.23
CA ALA A 492 -56.53 -29.31 -25.56
C ALA A 492 -56.35 -27.87 -26.08
N ALA A 493 -55.97 -26.94 -25.20
CA ALA A 493 -55.57 -25.59 -25.63
C ALA A 493 -54.21 -25.64 -26.36
N GLY A 494 -53.97 -24.70 -27.27
CA GLY A 494 -52.74 -24.63 -28.04
C GLY A 494 -52.70 -25.48 -29.33
N GLY A 495 -53.84 -25.90 -29.87
CA GLY A 495 -53.88 -26.63 -31.16
C GLY A 495 -53.58 -25.75 -32.38
N PRO A 496 -53.63 -26.34 -33.58
CA PRO A 496 -52.65 -27.34 -34.02
C PRO A 496 -51.22 -26.79 -33.90
N GLN A 497 -50.29 -27.62 -33.41
CA GLN A 497 -48.89 -27.25 -33.36
C GLN A 497 -48.18 -27.68 -34.64
N ILE A 498 -47.50 -26.75 -35.29
CA ILE A 498 -46.71 -27.02 -36.50
C ILE A 498 -45.24 -27.15 -36.08
N VAL A 499 -44.67 -28.30 -36.36
CA VAL A 499 -43.23 -28.51 -36.30
C VAL A 499 -42.67 -28.32 -37.71
N ASN A 500 -41.87 -27.28 -37.90
CA ASN A 500 -41.17 -27.07 -39.16
C ASN A 500 -40.03 -28.08 -39.24
N VAL A 501 -40.01 -28.87 -40.30
CA VAL A 501 -38.93 -29.80 -40.58
C VAL A 501 -38.10 -29.18 -41.69
N ASN A 502 -36.88 -28.80 -41.35
CA ASN A 502 -35.89 -28.35 -42.29
C ASN A 502 -34.90 -29.49 -42.53
N LEU A 503 -34.77 -29.94 -43.76
CA LEU A 503 -33.69 -30.82 -44.19
C LEU A 503 -32.69 -29.99 -44.96
N VAL A 504 -31.51 -29.78 -44.36
CA VAL A 504 -30.39 -29.14 -45.03
C VAL A 504 -29.44 -30.22 -45.51
N ILE A 505 -29.12 -30.19 -46.79
CA ILE A 505 -28.00 -30.94 -47.37
C ILE A 505 -26.89 -29.91 -47.64
N PRO A 506 -25.95 -29.70 -46.69
CA PRO A 506 -25.05 -28.56 -46.70
C PRO A 506 -23.87 -28.72 -47.67
N PRO A 507 -23.28 -27.59 -48.13
CA PRO A 507 -21.95 -27.58 -48.72
C PRO A 507 -20.88 -27.69 -47.60
N CYS A 508 -19.71 -28.28 -47.90
CA CYS A 508 -18.67 -28.55 -46.90
C CYS A 508 -18.18 -27.27 -46.17
N THR A 509 -18.23 -27.27 -44.84
CA THR A 509 -17.74 -26.19 -43.96
C THR A 509 -16.63 -26.65 -43.02
N SER A 510 -15.67 -25.77 -42.73
CA SER A 510 -14.52 -26.06 -41.87
C SER A 510 -14.17 -24.90 -40.91
N ALA A 511 -13.52 -25.21 -39.79
CA ALA A 511 -13.10 -24.25 -38.77
C ALA A 511 -11.68 -24.53 -38.27
N LEU A 512 -11.02 -23.48 -37.80
CA LEU A 512 -9.70 -23.53 -37.15
C LEU A 512 -9.78 -23.07 -35.68
N SER A 513 -9.07 -23.74 -34.79
CA SER A 513 -8.92 -23.32 -33.39
C SER A 513 -7.52 -23.62 -32.85
N PRO A 514 -6.81 -22.64 -32.24
CA PRO A 514 -7.18 -21.24 -32.08
C PRO A 514 -6.97 -20.41 -33.37
N ALA A 515 -7.67 -19.27 -33.52
CA ALA A 515 -7.55 -18.38 -34.69
C ALA A 515 -6.29 -17.47 -34.66
N ASN A 516 -5.66 -17.33 -33.49
CA ASN A 516 -4.44 -16.57 -33.28
C ASN A 516 -3.59 -17.22 -32.19
N ALA A 517 -2.28 -16.94 -32.24
CA ALA A 517 -1.33 -17.40 -31.22
C ALA A 517 -0.28 -16.32 -30.94
N SER A 518 0.16 -16.23 -29.69
CA SER A 518 1.20 -15.30 -29.25
C SER A 518 2.34 -16.05 -28.58
N PHE A 519 3.59 -15.66 -28.88
CA PHE A 519 4.79 -16.31 -28.36
C PHE A 519 5.78 -15.29 -27.75
N PRO A 520 6.50 -15.67 -26.69
CA PRO A 520 7.60 -14.86 -26.16
C PRO A 520 8.77 -14.79 -27.16
N PRO A 521 9.76 -13.91 -26.92
CA PRO A 521 10.92 -13.78 -27.80
C PRO A 521 11.75 -15.06 -27.93
N SER A 522 11.70 -15.96 -26.92
CA SER A 522 12.33 -17.28 -26.98
C SER A 522 11.71 -18.24 -28.00
N GLY A 523 10.48 -17.99 -28.43
CA GLY A 523 9.71 -18.91 -29.29
C GLY A 523 9.00 -20.01 -28.48
N GLY A 524 8.58 -21.07 -29.16
CA GLY A 524 7.84 -22.18 -28.55
C GLY A 524 7.18 -23.10 -29.57
N THR A 525 6.33 -24.00 -29.10
CA THR A 525 5.50 -24.89 -29.94
C THR A 525 4.03 -24.50 -29.86
N GLY A 526 3.31 -24.66 -30.96
CA GLY A 526 1.86 -24.45 -31.01
C GLY A 526 1.15 -25.56 -31.78
N THR A 527 -0.15 -25.68 -31.55
CA THR A 527 -1.03 -26.61 -32.25
C THR A 527 -2.27 -25.85 -32.72
N VAL A 528 -2.70 -26.15 -33.94
CA VAL A 528 -3.96 -25.71 -34.50
C VAL A 528 -4.79 -26.93 -34.84
N ASN A 529 -6.03 -26.96 -34.37
CA ASN A 529 -7.00 -27.98 -34.76
C ASN A 529 -7.83 -27.49 -35.94
N PHE A 530 -7.93 -28.33 -36.97
CA PHE A 530 -8.82 -28.18 -38.10
C PHE A 530 -10.00 -29.13 -37.91
N THR A 531 -11.21 -28.57 -37.88
CA THR A 531 -12.45 -29.34 -37.73
C THR A 531 -13.37 -29.11 -38.91
N THR A 532 -13.83 -30.20 -39.52
CA THR A 532 -14.89 -30.23 -40.54
C THR A 532 -16.21 -30.48 -39.86
N THR A 533 -17.22 -29.66 -40.15
CA THR A 533 -18.58 -29.79 -39.58
C THR A 533 -19.43 -30.75 -40.40
N THR A 534 -19.22 -30.82 -41.73
CA THR A 534 -19.83 -31.82 -42.63
C THR A 534 -18.89 -32.18 -43.78
N GLY A 535 -18.85 -33.48 -44.14
CA GLY A 535 -17.98 -34.04 -45.19
C GLY A 535 -16.50 -34.22 -44.83
N ALA A 536 -15.83 -35.16 -45.49
CA ALA A 536 -14.38 -35.40 -45.38
C ALA A 536 -13.59 -34.54 -46.38
N CYS A 537 -13.53 -33.23 -46.13
CA CYS A 537 -12.80 -32.31 -47.00
C CYS A 537 -11.29 -32.49 -46.89
N ALA A 538 -10.60 -32.53 -48.03
CA ALA A 538 -9.15 -32.53 -48.09
C ALA A 538 -8.60 -31.12 -47.80
N TRP A 539 -7.51 -31.05 -47.04
CA TRP A 539 -6.87 -29.78 -46.67
C TRP A 539 -5.34 -29.92 -46.63
N ASN A 540 -4.67 -28.79 -46.82
CA ASN A 540 -3.22 -28.63 -46.72
C ASN A 540 -2.88 -27.43 -45.82
N ALA A 541 -1.69 -27.44 -45.22
CA ALA A 541 -1.20 -26.41 -44.31
C ALA A 541 0.15 -25.85 -44.79
N ASN A 542 0.30 -24.53 -44.78
CA ASN A 542 1.54 -23.84 -45.15
C ASN A 542 1.81 -22.62 -44.26
N SER A 543 3.10 -22.30 -44.04
CA SER A 543 3.54 -21.10 -43.35
C SER A 543 4.05 -20.06 -44.35
N ASN A 544 3.79 -18.78 -44.13
CA ASN A 544 4.38 -17.69 -44.91
C ASN A 544 5.73 -17.19 -44.35
N ALA A 545 6.13 -17.67 -43.19
CA ALA A 545 7.27 -17.13 -42.43
C ALA A 545 8.23 -18.26 -42.07
N ALA A 546 9.51 -18.12 -42.44
CA ALA A 546 10.55 -19.12 -42.19
C ALA A 546 10.83 -19.39 -40.70
N TRP A 547 10.41 -18.48 -39.82
CA TRP A 547 10.50 -18.65 -38.36
C TRP A 547 9.30 -19.38 -37.75
N ILE A 548 8.29 -19.75 -38.54
CA ILE A 548 7.18 -20.64 -38.17
C ILE A 548 7.31 -21.92 -39.00
N THR A 549 7.64 -23.04 -38.36
CA THR A 549 7.89 -24.30 -39.05
C THR A 549 6.83 -25.33 -38.68
N ILE A 550 6.10 -25.85 -39.66
CA ILE A 550 5.14 -26.95 -39.44
C ILE A 550 5.93 -28.23 -39.16
N THR A 551 5.67 -28.88 -38.03
CA THR A 551 6.36 -30.09 -37.58
C THR A 551 5.58 -31.36 -37.88
N SER A 552 4.25 -31.31 -37.92
CA SER A 552 3.38 -32.42 -38.36
C SER A 552 1.98 -31.93 -38.79
N GLY A 553 1.28 -32.75 -39.58
CA GLY A 553 -0.07 -32.43 -40.08
C GLY A 553 -0.08 -31.44 -41.24
N SER A 554 0.80 -31.59 -42.23
CA SER A 554 0.88 -30.67 -43.38
C SER A 554 -0.25 -30.84 -44.41
N ASN A 555 -0.99 -31.95 -44.35
CA ASN A 555 -2.21 -32.21 -45.11
C ASN A 555 -3.06 -33.29 -44.42
N GLY A 556 -4.34 -33.39 -44.80
CA GLY A 556 -5.26 -34.41 -44.28
C GLY A 556 -6.63 -34.36 -44.95
N THR A 557 -7.53 -35.25 -44.52
CA THR A 557 -8.94 -35.30 -44.92
C THR A 557 -9.82 -35.37 -43.66
N GLY A 558 -10.90 -34.59 -43.62
CA GLY A 558 -11.73 -34.49 -42.41
C GLY A 558 -11.02 -33.77 -41.25
N ASN A 559 -11.29 -34.15 -40.01
CA ASN A 559 -10.69 -33.52 -38.83
C ASN A 559 -9.19 -33.85 -38.70
N GLY A 560 -8.39 -32.88 -38.24
CA GLY A 560 -6.99 -33.12 -37.89
C GLY A 560 -6.32 -31.96 -37.19
N SER A 561 -5.03 -32.11 -36.88
CA SER A 561 -4.24 -31.11 -36.15
C SER A 561 -2.94 -30.80 -36.87
N VAL A 562 -2.58 -29.52 -36.90
CA VAL A 562 -1.31 -29.00 -37.43
C VAL A 562 -0.45 -28.54 -36.27
N ASN A 563 0.69 -29.21 -36.07
CA ASN A 563 1.66 -28.81 -35.06
C ASN A 563 2.76 -27.97 -35.71
N TYR A 564 3.24 -26.93 -35.02
CA TYR A 564 4.27 -26.03 -35.51
C TYR A 564 5.19 -25.52 -34.40
N THR A 565 6.39 -25.06 -34.78
CA THR A 565 7.35 -24.38 -33.91
C THR A 565 7.54 -22.93 -34.34
N VAL A 566 7.83 -22.07 -33.37
CA VAL A 566 8.18 -20.67 -33.54
C VAL A 566 9.63 -20.48 -33.10
N GLY A 567 10.50 -20.07 -34.01
CA GLY A 567 11.92 -19.81 -33.73
C GLY A 567 12.14 -18.56 -32.87
N ARG A 568 13.31 -18.44 -32.24
CA ARG A 568 13.69 -17.29 -31.40
C ARG A 568 13.66 -15.97 -32.20
N ASN A 569 13.19 -14.88 -31.57
CA ASN A 569 13.15 -13.53 -32.12
C ASN A 569 14.14 -12.61 -31.41
N THR A 570 15.14 -12.12 -32.13
CA THR A 570 16.14 -11.16 -31.61
C THR A 570 15.87 -9.71 -32.01
N GLY A 571 14.84 -9.46 -32.83
CA GLY A 571 14.45 -8.13 -33.31
C GLY A 571 13.18 -7.60 -32.67
N GLY A 572 12.52 -6.66 -33.37
CA GLY A 572 11.22 -6.11 -32.97
C GLY A 572 10.07 -7.13 -33.05
N VAL A 573 8.86 -6.71 -32.67
CA VAL A 573 7.66 -7.56 -32.75
C VAL A 573 7.47 -8.00 -34.21
N ARG A 574 7.25 -9.30 -34.43
CA ARG A 574 7.03 -9.86 -35.76
C ARG A 574 5.74 -10.66 -35.83
N ARG A 575 5.11 -10.66 -37.01
CA ARG A 575 3.88 -11.40 -37.30
C ARG A 575 4.08 -12.28 -38.53
N GLY A 576 3.52 -13.48 -38.48
CA GLY A 576 3.51 -14.46 -39.56
C GLY A 576 2.19 -15.21 -39.54
N THR A 577 1.92 -15.99 -40.58
CA THR A 577 0.64 -16.68 -40.74
C THR A 577 0.81 -18.13 -41.14
N LEU A 578 -0.04 -18.99 -40.57
CA LEU A 578 -0.29 -20.35 -41.05
C LEU A 578 -1.60 -20.34 -41.84
N THR A 579 -1.58 -20.85 -43.07
CA THR A 579 -2.77 -21.04 -43.90
C THR A 579 -3.14 -22.52 -43.92
N ILE A 580 -4.38 -22.86 -43.59
CA ILE A 580 -4.89 -24.23 -43.56
C ILE A 580 -6.26 -24.24 -44.25
N ALA A 581 -6.43 -25.03 -45.31
CA ALA A 581 -7.66 -25.08 -46.11
C ALA A 581 -8.14 -23.68 -46.59
N GLY A 582 -7.19 -22.77 -46.88
CA GLY A 582 -7.48 -21.39 -47.27
C GLY A 582 -7.83 -20.43 -46.11
N GLN A 583 -7.95 -20.92 -44.88
CA GLN A 583 -8.15 -20.09 -43.68
C GLN A 583 -6.80 -19.75 -43.03
N THR A 584 -6.69 -18.55 -42.45
CA THR A 584 -5.42 -18.03 -41.91
C THR A 584 -5.43 -17.87 -40.40
N ILE A 585 -4.33 -18.28 -39.76
CA ILE A 585 -4.03 -18.03 -38.35
C ILE A 585 -2.88 -17.06 -38.26
N THR A 586 -3.03 -16.04 -37.42
CA THR A 586 -1.97 -15.08 -37.15
C THR A 586 -1.15 -15.52 -35.94
N VAL A 587 0.15 -15.67 -36.14
CA VAL A 587 1.14 -15.90 -35.08
C VAL A 587 1.89 -14.59 -34.84
N THR A 588 1.80 -14.05 -33.63
CA THR A 588 2.55 -12.87 -33.20
C THR A 588 3.66 -13.28 -32.25
N GLN A 589 4.86 -12.75 -32.42
CA GLN A 589 5.98 -13.02 -31.51
C GLN A 589 6.56 -11.71 -30.98
N ALA A 590 6.70 -11.63 -29.66
CA ALA A 590 7.22 -10.47 -28.94
C ALA A 590 8.70 -10.21 -29.27
N ALA A 591 9.14 -8.97 -29.04
CA ALA A 591 10.51 -8.49 -29.25
C ALA A 591 11.42 -8.84 -28.05
N THR A 592 12.70 -9.10 -28.31
CA THR A 592 13.68 -9.28 -27.21
C THR A 592 13.80 -8.00 -26.40
N ILE A 593 13.81 -8.14 -25.07
CA ILE A 593 13.98 -7.03 -24.12
C ILE A 593 15.45 -6.63 -24.11
N THR A 594 15.74 -5.40 -24.50
CA THR A 594 17.10 -4.85 -24.52
C THR A 594 17.23 -3.61 -23.66
N VAL A 595 18.41 -3.42 -23.07
CA VAL A 595 18.76 -2.23 -22.30
C VAL A 595 20.06 -1.63 -22.82
N GLN A 596 20.10 -0.31 -22.97
CA GLN A 596 21.25 0.44 -23.47
C GLN A 596 21.25 1.90 -23.00
N PHE A 597 22.38 2.58 -23.12
CA PHE A 597 22.41 4.04 -23.02
C PHE A 597 21.61 4.69 -24.15
N SER A 598 20.98 5.83 -23.84
CA SER A 598 20.25 6.63 -24.83
C SER A 598 21.16 7.26 -25.89
N SER A 599 22.43 7.51 -25.54
CA SER A 599 23.46 8.09 -26.40
C SER A 599 24.82 7.43 -26.13
N ALA A 600 25.69 7.41 -27.14
CA ALA A 600 27.09 6.99 -27.00
C ALA A 600 27.96 8.03 -26.28
N SER A 601 27.54 9.30 -26.33
CA SER A 601 28.26 10.43 -25.74
C SER A 601 27.31 11.38 -25.02
N TYR A 602 27.75 11.87 -23.87
CA TYR A 602 27.10 12.92 -23.08
C TYR A 602 28.08 14.07 -22.87
N SER A 603 27.57 15.27 -22.60
CA SER A 603 28.38 16.44 -22.28
C SER A 603 27.75 17.24 -21.14
N VAL A 604 28.58 17.82 -20.29
CA VAL A 604 28.17 18.71 -19.19
C VAL A 604 29.22 19.79 -18.98
N GLY A 605 28.84 20.99 -18.55
CA GLY A 605 29.77 21.99 -18.05
C GLY A 605 30.24 21.63 -16.64
N GLU A 606 31.50 21.87 -16.33
CA GLU A 606 32.06 21.61 -14.99
C GLU A 606 31.26 22.34 -13.88
N GLY A 607 30.87 23.60 -14.12
CA GLY A 607 30.02 24.39 -13.22
C GLY A 607 28.55 23.99 -13.11
N ASP A 608 28.06 23.02 -13.89
CA ASP A 608 26.65 22.58 -13.82
C ASP A 608 26.38 21.71 -12.58
N GLY A 609 27.44 21.17 -11.97
CA GLY A 609 27.42 20.39 -10.74
C GLY A 609 26.80 18.99 -10.86
N ARG A 610 25.96 18.69 -11.84
CA ARG A 610 25.44 17.34 -12.11
C ARG A 610 24.95 17.16 -13.54
N VAL A 611 24.91 15.90 -13.99
CA VAL A 611 24.32 15.49 -15.28
C VAL A 611 23.48 14.23 -15.13
N ASN A 612 22.40 14.14 -15.91
CA ASN A 612 21.54 12.97 -15.98
C ASN A 612 21.95 12.07 -17.15
N ILE A 613 22.29 10.81 -16.85
CA ILE A 613 22.56 9.77 -17.83
C ILE A 613 21.32 8.92 -18.02
N ILE A 614 20.76 8.90 -19.24
CA ILE A 614 19.52 8.18 -19.53
C ILE A 614 19.86 6.78 -20.09
N VAL A 615 19.26 5.77 -19.47
CA VAL A 615 19.30 4.37 -19.89
C VAL A 615 17.91 3.97 -20.36
N THR A 616 17.83 3.45 -21.59
CA THR A 616 16.57 3.07 -22.24
C THR A 616 16.40 1.56 -22.27
N ARG A 617 15.15 1.12 -22.12
CA ARG A 617 14.69 -0.26 -22.27
C ARG A 617 13.76 -0.34 -23.48
N SER A 618 13.99 -1.30 -24.36
CA SER A 618 13.20 -1.56 -25.57
C SER A 618 12.77 -3.03 -25.64
N GLY A 619 11.82 -3.35 -26.52
CA GLY A 619 11.28 -4.70 -26.69
C GLY A 619 9.98 -4.90 -25.89
N ASP A 620 9.79 -6.10 -25.33
CA ASP A 620 8.66 -6.38 -24.43
C ASP A 620 8.86 -5.73 -23.04
N THR A 621 7.98 -4.81 -22.65
CA THR A 621 8.05 -4.11 -21.37
C THR A 621 7.09 -4.66 -20.33
N THR A 622 6.35 -5.73 -20.61
CA THR A 622 5.29 -6.23 -19.70
C THR A 622 5.80 -6.85 -18.39
N SER A 623 7.07 -7.27 -18.35
CA SER A 623 7.75 -7.77 -17.16
C SER A 623 8.74 -6.75 -16.60
N SER A 624 9.27 -6.95 -15.39
CA SER A 624 10.38 -6.14 -14.86
C SER A 624 11.73 -6.53 -15.45
N ALA A 625 12.68 -5.60 -15.51
CA ALA A 625 14.07 -5.85 -15.86
C ALA A 625 15.01 -5.00 -14.99
N SER A 626 16.27 -5.41 -14.85
CA SER A 626 17.28 -4.60 -14.16
C SER A 626 18.62 -4.61 -14.86
N VAL A 627 19.44 -3.59 -14.59
CA VAL A 627 20.83 -3.48 -15.07
C VAL A 627 21.67 -2.70 -14.06
N ARG A 628 22.96 -3.03 -13.93
CA ARG A 628 23.90 -2.25 -13.12
C ARG A 628 24.55 -1.16 -13.97
N PHE A 629 24.59 0.06 -13.44
CA PHE A 629 25.34 1.19 -13.96
C PHE A 629 26.58 1.43 -13.10
N ALA A 630 27.71 1.74 -13.73
CA ALA A 630 28.94 2.13 -13.06
C ALA A 630 29.74 3.14 -13.89
N THR A 631 30.46 4.03 -13.20
CA THR A 631 31.46 4.92 -13.79
C THR A 631 32.88 4.42 -13.55
N SER A 632 33.79 4.76 -14.45
CA SER A 632 35.24 4.66 -14.21
C SER A 632 35.98 5.83 -14.83
N ASP A 633 37.20 6.08 -14.35
CA ASP A 633 38.05 7.14 -14.85
C ASP A 633 38.31 6.98 -16.36
N GLY A 634 38.16 8.09 -17.09
CA GLY A 634 38.79 8.28 -18.40
C GLY A 634 40.00 9.18 -18.22
N THR A 635 39.96 10.39 -18.79
CA THR A 635 40.91 11.46 -18.41
C THR A 635 40.47 12.21 -17.15
N ALA A 636 39.18 12.11 -16.77
CA ALA A 636 38.67 12.62 -15.51
C ALA A 636 39.05 11.72 -14.33
N LYS A 637 39.20 12.29 -13.14
CA LYS A 637 39.54 11.62 -11.88
C LYS A 637 38.42 11.70 -10.85
N GLU A 638 38.04 10.53 -10.31
CA GLU A 638 37.14 10.43 -9.17
C GLU A 638 37.66 11.27 -7.99
N GLY A 639 36.76 12.01 -7.34
CA GLY A 639 37.07 12.87 -6.21
C GLY A 639 37.62 14.24 -6.61
N ARG A 640 38.01 14.46 -7.87
CA ARG A 640 38.52 15.75 -8.36
C ARG A 640 37.61 16.37 -9.42
N ASP A 641 37.21 15.59 -10.43
CA ASP A 641 36.43 16.07 -11.57
C ASP A 641 34.97 15.57 -11.48
N TYR A 642 34.75 14.41 -10.85
CA TYR A 642 33.42 13.82 -10.65
C TYR A 642 33.38 12.92 -9.41
N THR A 643 32.18 12.61 -8.92
CA THR A 643 31.97 11.56 -7.91
C THR A 643 31.56 10.27 -8.62
N ALA A 644 32.25 9.16 -8.35
CA ALA A 644 31.88 7.88 -8.93
C ALA A 644 30.44 7.48 -8.56
N ALA A 645 29.70 6.99 -9.55
CA ALA A 645 28.30 6.62 -9.40
C ALA A 645 28.09 5.14 -9.73
N TYR A 646 27.40 4.47 -8.82
CA TYR A 646 27.02 3.07 -8.89
C TYR A 646 25.53 2.95 -8.62
N SER A 647 24.79 2.28 -9.50
CA SER A 647 23.36 2.12 -9.32
C SER A 647 22.86 0.81 -9.91
N VAL A 648 21.80 0.26 -9.31
CA VAL A 648 21.00 -0.79 -9.92
C VAL A 648 19.72 -0.14 -10.44
N LEU A 649 19.54 -0.16 -11.75
CA LEU A 649 18.37 0.43 -12.42
C LEU A 649 17.31 -0.64 -12.58
N ASN A 650 16.24 -0.53 -11.80
CA ASN A 650 15.12 -1.47 -11.83
C ASN A 650 13.96 -0.89 -12.65
N PHE A 651 13.73 -1.43 -13.83
CA PHE A 651 12.60 -1.11 -14.68
C PHE A 651 11.40 -1.97 -14.26
N ALA A 652 10.35 -1.35 -13.75
CA ALA A 652 9.06 -2.00 -13.53
C ALA A 652 8.39 -2.36 -14.87
N ALA A 653 7.31 -3.14 -14.81
CA ALA A 653 6.48 -3.40 -15.97
C ALA A 653 5.98 -2.07 -16.58
N GLY A 654 6.16 -1.90 -17.89
CA GLY A 654 5.82 -0.71 -18.65
C GLY A 654 6.90 0.37 -18.68
N GLU A 655 7.90 0.36 -17.78
CA GLU A 655 8.94 1.41 -17.77
C GLU A 655 9.96 1.22 -18.89
N THR A 656 10.17 2.27 -19.68
CA THR A 656 11.07 2.28 -20.86
C THR A 656 12.36 3.07 -20.66
N SER A 657 12.51 3.81 -19.56
CA SER A 657 13.72 4.59 -19.28
C SER A 657 13.98 4.77 -17.79
N LYS A 658 15.26 4.84 -17.42
CA LYS A 658 15.73 5.29 -16.11
C LYS A 658 16.81 6.36 -16.27
N SER A 659 16.92 7.23 -15.28
CA SER A 659 17.94 8.28 -15.23
C SER A 659 18.88 8.02 -14.05
N VAL A 660 20.18 8.20 -14.27
CA VAL A 660 21.20 8.20 -13.22
C VAL A 660 21.82 9.58 -13.14
N THR A 661 21.78 10.18 -11.97
CA THR A 661 22.45 11.46 -11.71
C THR A 661 23.93 11.19 -11.42
N LEU A 662 24.81 11.79 -12.20
CA LEU A 662 26.25 11.82 -11.97
C LEU A 662 26.65 13.22 -11.47
N LEU A 663 27.39 13.29 -10.36
CA LEU A 663 27.79 14.55 -9.72
C LEU A 663 29.13 15.01 -10.29
N ILE A 664 29.20 16.29 -10.64
CA ILE A 664 30.35 16.96 -11.25
C ILE A 664 30.95 17.94 -10.24
N ILE A 665 32.27 17.95 -10.14
CA ILE A 665 33.01 18.78 -9.17
C ILE A 665 33.60 19.97 -9.93
N ASP A 666 33.11 21.16 -9.62
CA ASP A 666 33.61 22.44 -10.16
C ASP A 666 34.91 22.83 -9.45
N ASN A 667 36.06 22.39 -9.97
CA ASN A 667 37.37 22.69 -9.39
C ASN A 667 37.99 23.95 -10.05
N ALA A 668 39.25 24.27 -9.72
CA ALA A 668 39.97 25.45 -10.21
C ALA A 668 41.18 25.11 -11.12
N TYR A 669 41.26 23.88 -11.62
CA TYR A 669 42.35 23.42 -12.47
C TYR A 669 42.05 23.67 -13.95
N VAL A 670 42.90 24.48 -14.60
CA VAL A 670 42.87 24.63 -16.07
C VAL A 670 43.52 23.43 -16.71
N ASP A 671 42.72 22.42 -17.03
CA ASP A 671 43.23 21.15 -17.49
C ASP A 671 42.48 20.56 -18.70
N GLY A 672 41.59 21.37 -19.29
CA GLY A 672 40.85 21.10 -20.52
C GLY A 672 39.72 20.10 -20.30
N SER A 673 38.91 19.84 -21.34
CA SER A 673 37.79 18.92 -21.19
C SER A 673 38.23 17.50 -20.79
N ARG A 674 37.57 16.95 -19.77
CA ARG A 674 37.86 15.63 -19.19
C ARG A 674 36.77 14.60 -19.48
N THR A 675 37.12 13.32 -19.48
CA THR A 675 36.19 12.24 -19.83
C THR A 675 35.97 11.22 -18.72
N VAL A 676 34.73 10.79 -18.54
CA VAL A 676 34.32 9.70 -17.64
C VAL A 676 33.76 8.55 -18.48
N ASN A 677 34.18 7.32 -18.19
CA ASN A 677 33.68 6.12 -18.83
C ASN A 677 32.41 5.63 -18.12
N LEU A 678 31.37 5.30 -18.89
CA LEU A 678 30.08 4.83 -18.39
C LEU A 678 29.83 3.40 -18.89
N ALA A 679 29.45 2.47 -18.00
CA ALA A 679 29.24 1.08 -18.35
C ALA A 679 27.94 0.49 -17.75
N LEU A 680 27.25 -0.32 -18.56
CA LEU A 680 26.14 -1.17 -18.13
C LEU A 680 26.59 -2.63 -18.02
N SER A 681 26.18 -3.32 -16.96
CA SER A 681 26.56 -4.72 -16.71
C SER A 681 25.46 -5.48 -15.98
N ASN A 682 25.59 -6.81 -15.93
CA ASN A 682 24.72 -7.73 -15.18
C ASN A 682 23.21 -7.50 -15.40
N PRO A 683 22.72 -7.48 -16.66
CA PRO A 683 21.29 -7.34 -16.90
C PRO A 683 20.52 -8.57 -16.37
N SER A 684 19.32 -8.34 -15.83
CA SER A 684 18.37 -9.38 -15.47
C SER A 684 17.01 -9.08 -16.08
N GLY A 685 16.32 -10.09 -16.60
CA GLY A 685 15.07 -9.91 -17.35
C GLY A 685 15.22 -9.19 -18.70
N ALA A 686 16.46 -8.90 -19.13
CA ALA A 686 16.80 -8.26 -20.40
C ALA A 686 18.22 -8.68 -20.85
N THR A 687 18.60 -8.28 -22.07
CA THR A 687 19.97 -8.36 -22.57
C THR A 687 20.53 -6.97 -22.86
N LEU A 688 21.84 -6.77 -22.74
CA LEU A 688 22.45 -5.52 -23.17
C LEU A 688 22.42 -5.41 -24.70
N ALA A 689 22.02 -4.25 -25.22
CA ALA A 689 22.20 -3.93 -26.63
C ALA A 689 23.62 -3.39 -26.90
N ALA A 690 23.91 -3.05 -28.16
CA ALA A 690 25.25 -2.65 -28.59
C ALA A 690 25.79 -1.42 -27.83
N GLN A 691 24.91 -0.48 -27.46
CA GLN A 691 25.26 0.73 -26.72
C GLN A 691 25.27 0.49 -25.20
N SER A 692 26.05 -0.49 -24.73
CA SER A 692 26.23 -0.81 -23.31
C SER A 692 27.35 -0.01 -22.62
N ASN A 693 28.12 0.76 -23.39
CA ASN A 693 29.14 1.68 -22.92
C ASN A 693 28.87 3.08 -23.48
N ALA A 694 29.24 4.13 -22.76
CA ALA A 694 29.16 5.52 -23.22
C ALA A 694 30.26 6.37 -22.58
N VAL A 695 30.49 7.57 -23.10
CA VAL A 695 31.48 8.52 -22.56
C VAL A 695 30.79 9.82 -22.18
N LEU A 696 31.04 10.32 -20.98
CA LEU A 696 30.70 11.69 -20.60
C LEU A 696 31.91 12.60 -20.78
N THR A 697 31.72 13.75 -21.42
CA THR A 697 32.72 14.83 -21.50
C THR A 697 32.32 15.96 -20.55
N ILE A 698 33.20 16.30 -19.62
CA ILE A 698 33.10 17.44 -18.71
C ILE A 698 33.86 18.60 -19.36
N THR A 699 33.16 19.70 -19.64
CA THR A 699 33.75 20.88 -20.28
C THR A 699 34.25 21.83 -19.20
N ASP A 700 35.56 21.95 -19.12
CA ASP A 700 36.30 22.87 -18.25
C ASP A 700 35.84 24.33 -18.50
N ASN A 701 35.47 25.02 -17.42
CA ASN A 701 35.04 26.41 -17.40
C ASN A 701 36.17 27.37 -16.93
N ASP A 702 37.32 26.85 -16.51
CA ASP A 702 38.46 27.62 -16.07
C ASP A 702 39.37 28.03 -17.24
N THR A 703 39.75 29.30 -17.25
CA THR A 703 40.64 29.86 -18.28
C THR A 703 42.00 30.30 -17.74
N SER A 704 42.14 30.35 -16.41
CA SER A 704 43.37 30.64 -15.69
C SER A 704 43.33 29.95 -14.33
N PRO A 705 44.46 29.45 -13.80
CA PRO A 705 44.48 28.83 -12.47
C PRO A 705 43.86 29.77 -11.43
N GLY A 706 42.86 29.29 -10.69
CA GLY A 706 42.16 30.10 -9.71
C GLY A 706 43.12 30.67 -8.65
N THR A 707 42.99 31.95 -8.31
CA THR A 707 43.80 32.57 -7.24
C THR A 707 43.37 32.15 -5.84
N THR A 708 42.21 31.49 -5.72
CA THR A 708 41.66 30.97 -4.45
C THR A 708 41.00 29.62 -4.69
N ASN A 709 41.25 28.66 -3.79
CA ASN A 709 40.64 27.34 -3.86
C ASN A 709 39.10 27.42 -3.60
N PRO A 710 38.24 26.86 -4.47
CA PRO A 710 36.78 26.90 -4.36
C PRO A 710 36.23 26.38 -3.03
N ILE A 711 36.95 25.44 -2.38
CA ILE A 711 36.56 24.91 -1.06
C ILE A 711 36.51 25.96 0.05
N ASN A 712 37.11 27.12 -0.18
CA ASN A 712 37.01 28.26 0.71
C ASN A 712 35.65 28.98 0.63
N GLN A 713 34.79 28.67 -0.33
CA GLN A 713 33.46 29.25 -0.42
C GLN A 713 32.46 28.39 0.36
N ALA A 714 31.64 29.00 1.23
CA ALA A 714 30.71 28.26 2.09
C ALA A 714 29.74 27.37 1.30
N ARG A 715 29.21 27.88 0.18
CA ARG A 715 28.23 27.17 -0.64
C ARG A 715 28.83 25.94 -1.34
N PHE A 716 30.03 26.09 -1.90
CA PHE A 716 30.79 24.98 -2.49
C PHE A 716 31.24 23.97 -1.43
N PHE A 717 31.71 24.44 -0.27
CA PHE A 717 32.07 23.59 0.87
C PHE A 717 30.92 22.68 1.28
N VAL A 718 29.72 23.23 1.46
CA VAL A 718 28.52 22.45 1.80
C VAL A 718 28.16 21.46 0.68
N GLN A 719 28.25 21.87 -0.59
CA GLN A 719 28.01 20.99 -1.73
C GLN A 719 28.95 19.77 -1.73
N GLN A 720 30.24 19.97 -1.47
CA GLN A 720 31.19 18.85 -1.39
C GLN A 720 30.87 17.89 -0.24
N HIS A 721 30.29 18.35 0.87
CA HIS A 721 29.88 17.45 1.96
C HIS A 721 28.68 16.58 1.56
N TYR A 722 27.71 17.13 0.82
CA TYR A 722 26.65 16.33 0.21
C TYR A 722 27.22 15.26 -0.74
N TYR A 723 28.25 15.59 -1.51
CA TYR A 723 28.86 14.65 -2.46
C TYR A 723 29.67 13.56 -1.74
N ASP A 724 30.49 13.97 -0.77
CA ASP A 724 31.46 13.13 -0.11
C ASP A 724 30.83 12.17 0.90
N PHE A 725 29.80 12.62 1.63
CA PHE A 725 29.15 11.82 2.67
C PHE A 725 27.81 11.24 2.20
N LEU A 726 27.00 12.00 1.47
CA LEU A 726 25.64 11.57 1.12
C LEU A 726 25.51 11.05 -0.32
N GLY A 727 26.52 11.26 -1.18
CA GLY A 727 26.52 10.77 -2.55
C GLY A 727 25.41 11.35 -3.43
N ARG A 728 24.87 12.53 -3.09
CA ARG A 728 23.79 13.18 -3.82
C ARG A 728 24.01 14.68 -3.97
N TYR A 729 23.25 15.30 -4.87
CA TYR A 729 23.23 16.75 -4.98
C TYR A 729 22.42 17.37 -3.82
N PRO A 730 22.84 18.54 -3.28
CA PRO A 730 22.09 19.22 -2.23
C PRO A 730 20.63 19.50 -2.62
N ASP A 731 19.70 19.21 -1.73
CA ASP A 731 18.36 19.80 -1.79
C ASP A 731 18.44 21.29 -1.43
N GLN A 732 17.59 22.12 -2.03
CA GLN A 732 17.73 23.58 -1.91
C GLN A 732 17.65 24.05 -0.45
N SER A 733 16.69 23.51 0.32
CA SER A 733 16.49 23.79 1.74
C SER A 733 17.73 23.49 2.58
N GLY A 734 18.26 22.26 2.48
CA GLY A 734 19.42 21.86 3.25
C GLY A 734 20.70 22.57 2.80
N TRP A 735 20.83 22.86 1.50
CA TRP A 735 21.95 23.63 0.98
C TRP A 735 22.00 25.04 1.59
N ASP A 736 20.85 25.73 1.60
CA ASP A 736 20.74 27.07 2.17
C ASP A 736 20.93 27.04 3.69
N PHE A 737 20.31 26.09 4.40
CA PHE A 737 20.47 25.93 5.84
C PHE A 737 21.95 25.80 6.26
N TRP A 738 22.66 24.81 5.73
CA TRP A 738 24.06 24.56 6.10
C TRP A 738 25.01 25.67 5.60
N THR A 739 24.70 26.31 4.48
CA THR A 739 25.48 27.47 3.99
C THR A 739 25.32 28.66 4.95
N ASN A 740 24.09 28.93 5.39
CA ASN A 740 23.79 30.04 6.28
C ASN A 740 24.43 29.87 7.67
N GLU A 741 24.60 28.64 8.15
CA GLU A 741 25.35 28.37 9.38
C GLU A 741 26.78 28.94 9.32
N ILE A 742 27.46 28.82 8.17
CA ILE A 742 28.82 29.34 7.99
C ILE A 742 28.80 30.85 7.70
N VAL A 743 27.89 31.30 6.84
CA VAL A 743 27.80 32.72 6.43
C VAL A 743 27.37 33.63 7.59
N SER A 744 26.64 33.10 8.58
CA SER A 744 26.25 33.84 9.80
C SER A 744 27.44 34.43 10.58
N CYS A 745 28.65 33.91 10.39
CA CYS A 745 29.88 34.41 11.00
C CYS A 745 30.42 35.71 10.37
N GLY A 746 29.89 36.17 9.23
CA GLY A 746 30.41 37.33 8.49
C GLY A 746 31.88 37.12 8.10
N THR A 747 32.77 38.01 8.54
CA THR A 747 34.22 37.94 8.28
C THR A 747 35.04 37.38 9.45
N ASN A 748 34.39 36.87 10.51
CA ASN A 748 35.10 36.34 11.68
C ASN A 748 35.68 34.95 11.37
N GLN A 749 36.99 34.88 11.11
CA GLN A 749 37.65 33.65 10.69
C GLN A 749 37.56 32.51 11.73
N SER A 750 37.72 32.82 13.03
CA SER A 750 37.62 31.81 14.08
C SER A 750 36.21 31.21 14.16
N CYS A 751 35.17 32.03 13.93
CA CYS A 751 33.78 31.57 13.85
C CYS A 751 33.57 30.71 12.60
N ILE A 752 34.06 31.14 11.43
CA ILE A 752 33.95 30.39 10.18
C ILE A 752 34.61 29.01 10.32
N ASP A 753 35.81 28.95 10.87
CA ASP A 753 36.56 27.71 11.05
C ASP A 753 35.80 26.74 11.98
N LEU A 754 35.26 27.24 13.09
CA LEU A 754 34.45 26.43 14.00
C LEU A 754 33.14 25.95 13.36
N LYS A 755 32.42 26.84 12.64
CA LYS A 755 31.19 26.47 11.93
C LYS A 755 31.47 25.43 10.85
N ARG A 756 32.57 25.55 10.10
CA ARG A 756 32.99 24.52 9.13
C ARG A 756 33.21 23.16 9.79
N ILE A 757 33.94 23.12 10.91
CA ILE A 757 34.17 21.88 11.67
C ILE A 757 32.84 21.25 12.10
N ASN A 758 31.91 22.06 12.62
CA ASN A 758 30.62 21.57 13.10
C ASN A 758 29.70 21.11 11.96
N VAL A 759 29.60 21.90 10.88
CA VAL A 759 28.83 21.55 9.68
C VAL A 759 29.39 20.26 9.09
N SER A 760 30.71 20.13 8.93
CA SER A 760 31.37 18.91 8.46
C SER A 760 31.00 17.69 9.29
N ALA A 761 31.11 17.78 10.62
CA ALA A 761 30.78 16.68 11.51
C ALA A 761 29.28 16.33 11.45
N ALA A 762 28.40 17.31 11.24
CA ALA A 762 26.97 17.10 11.16
C ALA A 762 26.56 16.17 10.00
N TYR A 763 27.30 16.14 8.89
CA TYR A 763 27.01 15.19 7.79
C TYR A 763 27.20 13.75 8.21
N PHE A 764 28.27 13.43 8.94
CA PHE A 764 28.45 12.09 9.50
C PHE A 764 27.38 11.75 10.54
N LEU A 765 27.02 12.72 11.38
CA LEU A 765 26.01 12.55 12.43
C LEU A 765 24.57 12.51 11.89
N SER A 766 24.36 12.94 10.65
CA SER A 766 23.04 12.99 10.02
C SER A 766 22.41 11.60 9.96
N ILE A 767 21.08 11.56 10.11
CA ILE A 767 20.29 10.33 9.97
C ILE A 767 20.62 9.63 8.65
N GLU A 768 20.74 10.40 7.57
CA GLU A 768 21.02 9.87 6.24
C GLU A 768 22.33 9.07 6.23
N PHE A 769 23.42 9.64 6.76
CA PHE A 769 24.71 8.95 6.82
C PHE A 769 24.73 7.80 7.84
N GLN A 770 24.12 8.01 9.02
CA GLN A 770 24.03 7.00 10.09
C GLN A 770 23.31 5.73 9.62
N GLN A 771 22.32 5.88 8.75
CA GLN A 771 21.50 4.78 8.22
C GLN A 771 21.98 4.26 6.85
N THR A 772 22.98 4.90 6.23
CA THR A 772 23.60 4.47 4.97
C THR A 772 25.05 4.07 5.19
N GLY A 773 26.00 4.99 5.07
CA GLY A 773 27.43 4.72 5.15
C GLY A 773 27.86 4.08 6.46
N TYR A 774 27.39 4.61 7.59
CA TYR A 774 27.76 4.01 8.88
C TYR A 774 27.11 2.63 9.10
N LEU A 775 25.93 2.39 8.54
CA LEU A 775 25.34 1.05 8.54
C LEU A 775 26.17 0.07 7.68
N VAL A 776 26.70 0.50 6.53
CA VAL A 776 27.57 -0.34 5.69
C VAL A 776 28.81 -0.80 6.48
N GLU A 777 29.49 0.12 7.17
CA GLU A 777 30.64 -0.23 8.01
C GLU A 777 30.27 -1.30 9.05
N ARG A 778 29.16 -1.11 9.78
CA ARG A 778 28.69 -2.06 10.79
C ARG A 778 28.25 -3.40 10.21
N ILE A 779 27.68 -3.43 9.01
CA ILE A 779 27.36 -4.67 8.29
C ILE A 779 28.64 -5.45 7.98
N TYR A 780 29.69 -4.78 7.50
CA TYR A 780 30.99 -5.39 7.27
C TYR A 780 31.63 -5.89 8.58
N LYS A 781 31.53 -5.11 9.66
CA LYS A 781 32.00 -5.50 11.00
C LYS A 781 31.26 -6.75 11.52
N ALA A 782 29.93 -6.79 11.44
CA ALA A 782 29.14 -7.94 11.87
C ALA A 782 29.44 -9.19 11.00
N ALA A 783 29.63 -9.01 9.70
CA ALA A 783 29.89 -10.12 8.78
C ALA A 783 31.31 -10.69 8.90
N TYR A 784 32.33 -9.84 9.12
CA TYR A 784 33.72 -10.26 8.95
C TYR A 784 34.64 -9.90 10.13
N GLY A 785 34.15 -9.18 11.13
CA GLY A 785 34.96 -8.67 12.23
C GLY A 785 35.84 -7.49 11.82
N GLY A 786 36.96 -7.31 12.52
CA GLY A 786 38.00 -6.36 12.12
C GLY A 786 39.13 -7.02 11.33
N ALA A 787 39.90 -6.22 10.62
CA ALA A 787 41.14 -6.64 9.98
C ALA A 787 42.36 -6.23 10.83
N ASN A 788 43.48 -6.93 10.69
CA ASN A 788 44.74 -6.53 11.30
C ASN A 788 45.48 -5.57 10.36
N GLY A 789 45.86 -4.41 10.87
CA GLY A 789 46.68 -3.41 10.21
C GLY A 789 47.98 -3.18 10.95
N THR A 790 49.08 -2.96 10.24
CA THR A 790 50.34 -2.55 10.87
C THR A 790 50.29 -1.06 11.19
N SER A 791 50.74 -0.67 12.39
CA SER A 791 50.94 0.72 12.79
C SER A 791 52.34 0.86 13.40
N THR A 792 52.97 2.01 13.18
CA THR A 792 54.22 2.41 13.82
C THR A 792 54.03 3.51 14.87
N PHE A 793 52.79 3.96 15.09
CA PHE A 793 52.48 4.99 16.08
C PHE A 793 52.74 4.46 17.50
N GLY A 794 53.59 5.14 18.27
CA GLY A 794 54.03 4.64 19.58
C GLY A 794 54.89 3.36 19.53
N GLY A 795 55.38 2.97 18.34
CA GLY A 795 56.14 1.74 18.10
C GLY A 795 55.39 0.75 17.19
N THR A 796 56.12 -0.19 16.57
CA THR A 796 55.53 -1.18 15.65
C THR A 796 54.59 -2.14 16.38
N HIS A 797 53.32 -2.17 15.99
CA HIS A 797 52.32 -3.09 16.51
C HIS A 797 51.23 -3.41 15.49
N GLN A 798 50.36 -4.37 15.83
CA GLN A 798 49.16 -4.69 15.04
C GLN A 798 47.94 -4.01 15.66
N LEU A 799 47.17 -3.32 14.83
CA LEU A 799 45.95 -2.62 15.18
C LEU A 799 44.75 -3.31 14.55
N LEU A 800 43.66 -3.43 15.31
CA LEU A 800 42.37 -3.86 14.76
C LEU A 800 41.71 -2.68 14.04
N VAL A 801 41.53 -2.81 12.73
CA VAL A 801 40.95 -1.76 11.85
C VAL A 801 39.66 -2.25 11.19
N PRO A 802 38.77 -1.33 10.76
CA PRO A 802 37.62 -1.70 9.94
C PRO A 802 38.03 -2.49 8.70
N VAL A 803 37.25 -3.53 8.40
CA VAL A 803 37.55 -4.48 7.31
C VAL A 803 37.06 -3.98 5.95
N VAL A 804 36.08 -3.07 5.93
CA VAL A 804 35.56 -2.45 4.70
C VAL A 804 36.63 -1.57 4.05
N ARG A 805 36.64 -1.55 2.71
CA ARG A 805 37.54 -0.73 1.89
C ARG A 805 36.74 0.28 1.08
N TYR A 806 37.36 1.37 0.66
CA TYR A 806 36.68 2.49 0.00
C TYR A 806 35.89 2.04 -1.25
N ASN A 807 36.48 1.15 -2.06
CA ASN A 807 35.86 0.61 -3.27
C ASN A 807 34.67 -0.34 -3.01
N GLU A 808 34.54 -0.88 -1.80
CA GLU A 808 33.38 -1.65 -1.35
C GLU A 808 32.35 -0.72 -0.68
N PHE A 809 32.83 0.23 0.12
CA PHE A 809 32.02 1.16 0.89
C PHE A 809 31.15 2.06 0.01
N LEU A 810 31.75 2.69 -0.99
CA LEU A 810 31.06 3.67 -1.83
C LEU A 810 29.85 3.08 -2.58
N PRO A 811 29.99 1.98 -3.35
CA PRO A 811 28.83 1.40 -4.05
C PRO A 811 27.76 0.88 -3.10
N ASP A 812 28.13 0.35 -1.93
CA ASP A 812 27.18 -0.17 -0.95
C ASP A 812 26.42 0.97 -0.25
N THR A 813 27.09 2.07 0.05
CA THR A 813 26.47 3.27 0.61
C THR A 813 25.47 3.88 -0.39
N GLN A 814 25.87 3.99 -1.66
CA GLN A 814 24.97 4.46 -2.73
C GLN A 814 23.79 3.52 -2.96
N ARG A 815 23.98 2.20 -2.77
CA ARG A 815 22.89 1.22 -2.87
C ARG A 815 21.82 1.45 -1.80
N ILE A 816 22.23 1.74 -0.55
CA ILE A 816 21.29 2.02 0.53
C ILE A 816 20.66 3.43 0.40
N GLY A 817 21.46 4.43 0.01
CA GLY A 817 21.01 5.83 -0.13
C GLY A 817 20.20 6.13 -1.40
N GLN A 818 19.98 5.17 -2.29
CA GLN A 818 19.34 5.39 -3.59
C GLN A 818 17.92 5.99 -3.44
N GLY A 819 17.75 7.25 -3.83
CA GLY A 819 16.46 7.94 -3.75
C GLY A 819 16.05 8.38 -2.34
N VAL A 820 16.95 8.30 -1.36
CA VAL A 820 16.70 8.73 0.01
C VAL A 820 17.04 10.22 0.14
N VAL A 821 16.08 11.00 0.61
CA VAL A 821 16.29 12.39 1.06
C VAL A 821 15.51 12.54 2.37
N VAL A 822 16.24 12.62 3.48
CA VAL A 822 15.63 12.71 4.81
C VAL A 822 14.73 13.94 4.90
N GLY A 823 13.51 13.76 5.41
CA GLY A 823 12.50 14.81 5.53
C GLY A 823 11.52 14.91 4.34
N GLN A 824 11.74 14.18 3.24
CA GLN A 824 10.75 14.09 2.15
C GLN A 824 9.72 12.99 2.40
N THR A 825 8.42 13.25 2.17
CA THR A 825 7.36 12.25 2.40
C THR A 825 7.69 10.86 1.86
N GLY A 826 7.73 9.85 2.75
CA GLY A 826 7.97 8.45 2.39
C GLY A 826 9.45 8.02 2.32
N TRP A 827 10.41 8.89 2.68
CA TRP A 827 11.84 8.58 2.65
C TRP A 827 12.22 7.39 3.53
N GLU A 828 11.54 7.19 4.66
CA GLU A 828 11.77 6.08 5.61
C GLU A 828 11.47 4.73 4.95
N THR A 829 10.37 4.67 4.19
CA THR A 829 9.97 3.46 3.46
C THR A 829 10.97 3.15 2.35
N VAL A 830 11.44 4.18 1.63
CA VAL A 830 12.48 4.01 0.59
C VAL A 830 13.77 3.48 1.22
N LEU A 831 14.22 4.09 2.31
CA LEU A 831 15.42 3.69 3.03
C LEU A 831 15.31 2.24 3.54
N GLU A 832 14.20 1.87 4.18
CA GLU A 832 14.01 0.52 4.71
C GLU A 832 13.97 -0.53 3.59
N ASN A 833 13.29 -0.25 2.48
CA ASN A 833 13.30 -1.12 1.30
C ASN A 833 14.71 -1.30 0.74
N ASN A 834 15.50 -0.21 0.66
CA ASN A 834 16.88 -0.26 0.20
C ASN A 834 17.76 -1.09 1.14
N LYS A 835 17.62 -0.94 2.47
CA LYS A 835 18.35 -1.73 3.47
C LYS A 835 18.04 -3.22 3.35
N GLN A 836 16.76 -3.58 3.19
CA GLN A 836 16.35 -4.98 3.01
C GLN A 836 16.94 -5.58 1.73
N ALA A 837 16.80 -4.89 0.60
CA ALA A 837 17.35 -5.31 -0.68
C ALA A 837 18.87 -5.47 -0.61
N PHE A 838 19.57 -4.49 -0.03
CA PHE A 838 21.01 -4.53 0.18
C PHE A 838 21.43 -5.73 1.05
N ALA A 839 20.80 -5.95 2.20
CA ALA A 839 21.14 -7.06 3.08
C ALA A 839 20.92 -8.42 2.40
N THR A 840 19.82 -8.58 1.66
CA THR A 840 19.55 -9.79 0.86
C THR A 840 20.60 -10.02 -0.21
N GLU A 841 21.05 -8.98 -0.92
CA GLU A 841 22.14 -9.08 -1.91
C GLU A 841 23.48 -9.40 -1.23
N PHE A 842 23.77 -8.75 -0.10
CA PHE A 842 25.02 -8.87 0.63
C PHE A 842 25.25 -10.32 1.12
N VAL A 843 24.24 -10.96 1.70
CA VAL A 843 24.37 -12.33 2.23
C VAL A 843 24.54 -13.41 1.14
N GLN A 844 24.31 -13.05 -0.12
CA GLN A 844 24.53 -13.91 -1.28
C GLN A 844 25.92 -13.75 -1.90
N ARG A 845 26.68 -12.72 -1.49
CA ARG A 845 28.05 -12.52 -2.00
C ARG A 845 28.92 -13.73 -1.67
N SER A 846 29.80 -14.11 -2.60
CA SER A 846 30.72 -15.24 -2.43
C SER A 846 31.49 -15.14 -1.10
N ARG A 847 32.08 -13.97 -0.81
CA ARG A 847 32.78 -13.69 0.47
C ARG A 847 31.93 -13.97 1.70
N PHE A 848 30.63 -13.61 1.69
CA PHE A 848 29.71 -13.89 2.79
C PHE A 848 29.36 -15.38 2.89
N THR A 849 29.00 -16.02 1.77
CA THR A 849 28.64 -17.45 1.75
C THR A 849 29.81 -18.36 2.13
N THR A 850 31.05 -17.97 1.83
CA THR A 850 32.26 -18.65 2.31
C THR A 850 32.46 -18.48 3.81
N ALA A 851 32.24 -17.27 4.35
CA ALA A 851 32.34 -17.02 5.79
C ALA A 851 31.22 -17.72 6.59
N PHE A 852 30.03 -17.85 6.00
CA PHE A 852 28.85 -18.46 6.61
C PHE A 852 28.24 -19.53 5.70
N PRO A 853 28.80 -20.76 5.66
CA PRO A 853 28.23 -21.87 4.90
C PRO A 853 26.77 -22.13 5.29
N THR A 854 25.91 -22.42 4.32
CA THR A 854 24.47 -22.71 4.56
C THR A 854 24.24 -23.93 5.45
N THR A 855 25.27 -24.77 5.66
CA THR A 855 25.27 -25.92 6.55
C THR A 855 25.36 -25.57 8.04
N MET A 856 25.66 -24.31 8.40
CA MET A 856 25.63 -23.85 9.80
C MET A 856 24.22 -23.93 10.38
N THR A 857 24.13 -24.24 11.68
CA THR A 857 22.86 -24.08 12.42
C THR A 857 22.56 -22.59 12.64
N PRO A 858 21.29 -22.19 12.82
CA PRO A 858 20.94 -20.80 13.14
C PRO A 858 21.69 -20.24 14.35
N ALA A 859 21.86 -21.05 15.41
CA ALA A 859 22.62 -20.65 16.59
C ALA A 859 24.10 -20.38 16.26
N GLN A 860 24.77 -21.26 15.52
CA GLN A 860 26.16 -21.07 15.12
C GLN A 860 26.34 -19.82 14.23
N PHE A 861 25.39 -19.57 13.34
CA PHE A 861 25.40 -18.38 12.49
C PHE A 861 25.29 -17.10 13.32
N VAL A 862 24.29 -17.02 14.20
CA VAL A 862 24.06 -15.85 15.06
C VAL A 862 25.22 -15.63 16.03
N ASP A 863 25.73 -16.69 16.66
CA ASP A 863 26.88 -16.60 17.58
C ASP A 863 28.12 -16.08 16.88
N LYS A 864 28.34 -16.47 15.61
CA LYS A 864 29.46 -15.97 14.82
C LYS A 864 29.29 -14.49 14.45
N LEU A 865 28.08 -14.02 14.17
CA LEU A 865 27.81 -12.59 13.95
C LEU A 865 28.13 -11.77 15.20
N PHE A 866 27.67 -12.20 16.39
CA PHE A 866 27.99 -11.54 17.65
C PHE A 866 29.49 -11.57 17.97
N ALA A 867 30.15 -12.70 17.72
CA ALA A 867 31.59 -12.83 17.90
C ALA A 867 32.39 -11.86 17.00
N ASN A 868 32.00 -11.75 15.72
CA ASN A 868 32.59 -10.78 14.79
C ASN A 868 32.35 -9.34 15.22
N ALA A 869 31.13 -9.03 15.66
CA ALA A 869 30.75 -7.71 16.18
C ALA A 869 31.44 -7.35 17.49
N VAL A 870 32.01 -8.33 18.21
CA VAL A 870 32.57 -8.16 19.56
C VAL A 870 31.51 -7.66 20.56
N VAL A 871 30.26 -8.05 20.32
CA VAL A 871 29.12 -7.73 21.19
C VAL A 871 28.74 -8.97 21.98
N VAL A 872 28.61 -8.84 23.30
CA VAL A 872 28.06 -9.88 24.15
C VAL A 872 26.53 -9.75 24.15
N PRO A 873 25.78 -10.68 23.52
CA PRO A 873 24.35 -10.54 23.41
C PRO A 873 23.64 -10.81 24.75
N SER A 874 22.54 -10.09 24.99
CA SER A 874 21.56 -10.55 25.98
C SER A 874 20.87 -11.82 25.47
N ALA A 875 20.34 -12.65 26.38
CA ALA A 875 19.61 -13.86 25.99
C ALA A 875 18.40 -13.54 25.07
N THR A 876 17.72 -12.42 25.32
CA THR A 876 16.61 -11.94 24.50
C THR A 876 17.05 -11.56 23.09
N ASP A 877 18.11 -10.76 22.98
CA ASP A 877 18.66 -10.26 21.71
C ASP A 877 19.19 -11.42 20.84
N ARG A 878 19.92 -12.35 21.46
CA ARG A 878 20.38 -13.58 20.81
C ARG A 878 19.23 -14.43 20.29
N ASN A 879 18.21 -14.65 21.11
CA ASN A 879 17.07 -15.49 20.74
C ASN A 879 16.22 -14.84 19.64
N ALA A 880 16.07 -13.51 19.64
CA ALA A 880 15.39 -12.79 18.56
C ALA A 880 16.06 -13.04 17.20
N ALA A 881 17.39 -12.90 17.13
CA ALA A 881 18.15 -13.16 15.90
C ALA A 881 18.09 -14.63 15.44
N ILE A 882 18.03 -15.59 16.37
CA ILE A 882 17.85 -17.02 16.04
C ILE A 882 16.44 -17.29 15.51
N ASN A 883 15.43 -16.65 16.11
CA ASN A 883 14.02 -16.84 15.73
C ASN A 883 13.70 -16.35 14.31
N GLU A 884 14.57 -15.54 13.70
CA GLU A 884 14.48 -15.18 12.27
C GLU A 884 14.48 -16.39 11.32
N PHE A 885 15.03 -17.52 11.78
CA PHE A 885 15.10 -18.80 11.05
C PHE A 885 13.95 -19.76 11.39
N GLY A 886 13.05 -19.41 12.32
CA GLY A 886 11.94 -20.26 12.73
C GLY A 886 12.39 -21.65 13.21
N SER A 887 11.80 -22.71 12.66
CA SER A 887 12.15 -24.11 12.97
C SER A 887 13.24 -24.70 12.06
N ALA A 888 13.92 -23.88 11.25
CA ALA A 888 14.96 -24.36 10.34
C ALA A 888 16.16 -24.94 11.10
N THR A 889 16.71 -26.04 10.58
CA THR A 889 17.89 -26.70 11.17
C THR A 889 19.22 -26.19 10.61
N ASN A 890 19.17 -25.39 9.54
CA ASN A 890 20.33 -24.82 8.86
C ASN A 890 20.05 -23.38 8.41
N THR A 891 21.01 -22.76 7.73
CA THR A 891 20.93 -21.35 7.28
C THR A 891 20.87 -21.22 5.76
N ALA A 892 20.09 -22.09 5.09
CA ALA A 892 19.84 -21.99 3.65
C ALA A 892 18.87 -20.85 3.28
N ASP A 893 18.01 -20.41 4.20
CA ASP A 893 17.09 -19.29 3.98
C ASP A 893 17.85 -17.96 3.89
N THR A 894 17.87 -17.37 2.69
CA THR A 894 18.57 -16.12 2.38
C THR A 894 17.92 -14.92 3.09
N ALA A 895 16.60 -14.89 3.21
CA ALA A 895 15.90 -13.79 3.85
C ALA A 895 16.13 -13.80 5.37
N ALA A 896 16.13 -14.98 5.99
CA ALA A 896 16.46 -15.13 7.41
C ALA A 896 17.91 -14.70 7.72
N ARG A 897 18.89 -15.08 6.88
CA ARG A 897 20.29 -14.60 7.01
C ARG A 897 20.38 -13.08 6.95
N ALA A 898 19.67 -12.45 6.00
CA ALA A 898 19.67 -11.01 5.83
C ALA A 898 19.09 -10.28 7.05
N ARG A 899 17.96 -10.75 7.59
CA ARG A 899 17.34 -10.19 8.80
C ARG A 899 18.23 -10.37 10.03
N ALA A 900 18.82 -11.55 10.24
CA ALA A 900 19.73 -11.80 11.34
C ALA A 900 21.03 -10.96 11.26
N LEU A 901 21.59 -10.76 10.06
CA LEU A 901 22.72 -9.85 9.86
C LEU A 901 22.37 -8.41 10.21
N ARG A 902 21.19 -7.94 9.77
CA ARG A 902 20.70 -6.60 10.12
C ARG A 902 20.48 -6.42 11.61
N HIS A 903 19.89 -7.42 12.28
CA HIS A 903 19.69 -7.41 13.73
C HIS A 903 21.00 -7.13 14.48
N MET A 904 22.11 -7.73 14.02
CA MET A 904 23.44 -7.46 14.57
C MET A 904 23.98 -6.08 14.17
N ALA A 905 23.93 -5.75 12.87
CA ALA A 905 24.50 -4.50 12.38
C ALA A 905 23.81 -3.25 12.96
N GLU A 906 22.50 -3.32 13.20
CA GLU A 906 21.67 -2.24 13.76
C GLU A 906 21.59 -2.27 15.30
N ASN A 907 22.30 -3.20 15.95
CA ASN A 907 22.37 -3.28 17.41
C ASN A 907 22.99 -2.01 18.02
N ALA A 908 22.34 -1.47 19.06
CA ALA A 908 22.78 -0.24 19.72
C ALA A 908 24.16 -0.35 20.35
N THR A 909 24.54 -1.53 20.86
CA THR A 909 25.88 -1.75 21.45
C THR A 909 26.95 -1.66 20.37
N LEU A 910 26.74 -2.31 19.23
CA LEU A 910 27.68 -2.26 18.10
C LEU A 910 27.80 -0.83 17.56
N ASN A 911 26.67 -0.12 17.46
CA ASN A 911 26.65 1.29 17.07
C ASN A 911 27.55 2.13 17.99
N THR A 912 27.36 2.09 19.31
CA THR A 912 28.20 2.88 20.20
C THR A 912 29.68 2.45 20.18
N GLN A 913 29.95 1.14 20.10
CA GLN A 913 31.33 0.61 20.17
C GLN A 913 32.18 0.92 18.94
N GLU A 914 31.57 0.98 17.75
CA GLU A 914 32.31 1.24 16.51
C GLU A 914 32.32 2.70 16.09
N PHE A 915 31.59 3.58 16.78
CA PHE A 915 31.44 4.98 16.39
C PHE A 915 32.78 5.67 16.13
N ASN A 916 33.72 5.62 17.08
CA ASN A 916 35.01 6.31 16.92
C ASN A 916 35.86 5.73 15.78
N ARG A 917 35.85 4.41 15.58
CA ARG A 917 36.60 3.77 14.49
C ARG A 917 36.02 4.16 13.13
N ALA A 918 34.71 4.09 13.00
CA ALA A 918 34.02 4.52 11.80
C ALA A 918 34.19 6.03 11.55
N PHE A 919 34.10 6.87 12.59
CA PHE A 919 34.27 8.32 12.44
C PHE A 919 35.66 8.68 11.89
N VAL A 920 36.72 8.03 12.38
CA VAL A 920 38.09 8.19 11.84
C VAL A 920 38.16 7.66 10.41
N LEU A 921 37.60 6.48 10.14
CA LEU A 921 37.59 5.90 8.80
C LEU A 921 36.94 6.83 7.77
N MET A 922 35.83 7.48 8.14
CA MET A 922 35.11 8.39 7.25
C MET A 922 35.86 9.69 6.97
N GLN A 923 36.89 10.03 7.74
CA GLN A 923 37.77 11.12 7.34
C GLN A 923 38.58 10.75 6.09
N PHE A 924 39.02 9.50 5.99
CA PHE A 924 39.74 8.99 4.83
C PHE A 924 38.81 8.72 3.64
N PHE A 925 37.64 8.11 3.88
CA PHE A 925 36.69 7.81 2.81
C PHE A 925 35.97 9.06 2.28
N GLY A 926 35.49 9.93 3.17
CA GLY A 926 34.75 11.13 2.79
C GLY A 926 35.67 12.19 2.18
N TYR A 927 36.66 12.66 2.94
CA TYR A 927 37.50 13.76 2.46
C TYR A 927 38.59 13.31 1.49
N LEU A 928 39.32 12.24 1.83
CA LEU A 928 40.51 11.84 1.06
C LEU A 928 40.20 10.84 -0.06
N ARG A 929 38.98 10.28 -0.09
CA ARG A 929 38.48 9.36 -1.13
C ARG A 929 39.39 8.13 -1.32
N ARG A 930 39.96 7.61 -0.22
CA ARG A 930 40.92 6.49 -0.25
C ARG A 930 40.93 5.66 1.02
N ASP A 931 41.56 4.48 0.97
CA ASP A 931 41.81 3.67 2.17
C ASP A 931 42.89 4.30 3.08
N PRO A 932 42.80 4.14 4.41
CA PRO A 932 43.75 4.75 5.34
C PRO A 932 45.21 4.29 5.18
N ASN A 933 45.43 3.15 4.52
CA ASN A 933 46.74 2.56 4.24
C ASN A 933 47.12 2.62 2.74
N SER A 934 46.62 3.62 2.04
CA SER A 934 46.86 3.84 0.61
C SER A 934 47.22 5.30 0.32
N GLY A 935 47.68 5.58 -0.90
CA GLY A 935 48.12 6.92 -1.28
C GLY A 935 49.46 7.27 -0.61
N PRO A 936 49.57 8.40 0.12
CA PRO A 936 50.79 8.76 0.84
C PRO A 936 51.08 7.85 2.05
N ASP A 937 50.07 7.13 2.56
CA ASP A 937 50.21 6.19 3.68
C ASP A 937 50.45 4.78 3.15
N THR A 938 51.42 4.06 3.74
CA THR A 938 51.71 2.65 3.41
C THR A 938 51.19 1.67 4.47
N ASP A 939 50.72 2.17 5.60
CA ASP A 939 50.23 1.41 6.75
C ASP A 939 49.11 2.17 7.49
N TYR A 940 48.70 1.72 8.68
CA TYR A 940 47.61 2.34 9.45
C TYR A 940 48.09 3.33 10.52
N THR A 941 49.35 3.79 10.47
CA THR A 941 49.92 4.72 11.46
C THR A 941 49.11 6.01 11.58
N GLY A 942 48.69 6.59 10.45
CA GLY A 942 47.86 7.80 10.45
C GLY A 942 46.47 7.57 11.04
N TYR A 943 45.83 6.45 10.71
CA TYR A 943 44.53 6.06 11.28
C TYR A 943 44.62 5.84 12.80
N ASP A 944 45.66 5.14 13.25
CA ASP A 944 45.91 4.85 14.66
C ASP A 944 46.14 6.11 15.48
N PHE A 945 46.95 7.04 14.96
CA PHE A 945 47.16 8.35 15.57
C PHE A 945 45.83 9.07 15.83
N TRP A 946 44.97 9.16 14.81
CA TRP A 946 43.69 9.87 14.93
C TRP A 946 42.69 9.15 15.82
N LEU A 947 42.64 7.82 15.77
CA LEU A 947 41.80 7.03 16.66
C LEU A 947 42.23 7.20 18.12
N SER A 948 43.54 7.12 18.38
CA SER A 948 44.13 7.34 19.71
C SER A 948 43.82 8.75 20.22
N LYS A 949 43.99 9.78 19.39
CA LYS A 949 43.70 11.17 19.74
C LYS A 949 42.20 11.40 20.00
N LEU A 950 41.32 10.86 19.16
CA LEU A 950 39.87 10.99 19.36
C LEU A 950 39.42 10.32 20.66
N ASN A 951 39.95 9.14 20.97
CA ASN A 951 39.66 8.43 22.21
C ASN A 951 40.16 9.20 23.44
N GLN A 952 41.34 9.85 23.36
CA GLN A 952 41.87 10.69 24.45
C GLN A 952 40.91 11.83 24.84
N PHE A 953 40.16 12.37 23.87
CA PHE A 953 39.18 13.42 24.08
C PHE A 953 37.73 12.89 24.19
N ASN A 954 37.55 11.61 24.53
CA ASN A 954 36.25 10.96 24.71
C ASN A 954 35.31 11.14 23.50
N GLY A 955 35.83 11.10 22.27
CA GLY A 955 35.04 11.30 21.06
C GLY A 955 34.79 12.76 20.67
N ASN A 956 35.28 13.73 21.45
CA ASN A 956 35.15 15.15 21.10
C ASN A 956 36.09 15.51 19.94
N PHE A 957 35.55 15.51 18.73
CA PHE A 957 36.28 15.76 17.49
C PHE A 957 36.80 17.20 17.36
N VAL A 958 36.17 18.16 18.04
CA VAL A 958 36.63 19.55 18.08
C VAL A 958 37.89 19.65 18.94
N ALA A 959 37.86 19.09 20.16
CA ALA A 959 39.02 19.06 21.05
C ALA A 959 40.18 18.21 20.49
N ALA A 960 39.86 17.13 19.76
CA ALA A 960 40.84 16.34 19.03
C ALA A 960 41.41 17.07 17.80
N GLU A 961 40.82 18.20 17.38
CA GLU A 961 41.10 18.92 16.13
C GLU A 961 41.06 18.03 14.88
N MET A 962 40.32 16.92 14.92
CA MET A 962 40.42 15.90 13.89
C MET A 962 39.81 16.38 12.58
N VAL A 963 38.52 16.75 12.60
CA VAL A 963 37.81 17.22 11.40
C VAL A 963 38.53 18.41 10.79
N LYS A 964 38.99 19.36 11.63
CA LYS A 964 39.81 20.50 11.22
C LYS A 964 41.02 20.05 10.39
N ALA A 965 41.81 19.12 10.89
CA ALA A 965 43.03 18.67 10.23
C ALA A 965 42.77 18.09 8.83
N PHE A 966 41.67 17.34 8.64
CA PHE A 966 41.32 16.78 7.34
C PHE A 966 40.79 17.84 6.37
N ILE A 967 39.86 18.70 6.79
CA ILE A 967 39.27 19.72 5.91
C ILE A 967 40.26 20.85 5.54
N THR A 968 41.35 21.01 6.30
CA THR A 968 42.45 21.93 5.96
C THR A 968 43.65 21.24 5.33
N SER A 969 43.63 19.91 5.21
CA SER A 969 44.76 19.16 4.67
C SER A 969 45.06 19.54 3.22
N THR A 970 46.34 19.53 2.86
CA THR A 970 46.76 19.75 1.47
C THR A 970 46.10 18.75 0.52
N GLU A 971 46.00 17.48 0.93
CA GLU A 971 45.39 16.42 0.13
C GLU A 971 43.91 16.69 -0.18
N TYR A 972 43.11 17.08 0.82
CA TYR A 972 41.70 17.45 0.58
C TYR A 972 41.57 18.67 -0.32
N ARG A 973 42.35 19.72 -0.06
CA ARG A 973 42.28 20.98 -0.82
C ARG A 973 42.69 20.80 -2.27
N GLN A 974 43.69 19.95 -2.54
CA GLN A 974 44.16 19.63 -3.89
C GLN A 974 43.11 18.93 -4.76
N ARG A 975 42.00 18.45 -4.21
CA ARG A 975 40.85 17.99 -5.01
C ARG A 975 40.18 19.12 -5.79
N PHE A 976 40.29 20.36 -5.31
CA PHE A 976 39.50 21.47 -5.84
C PHE A 976 40.35 22.60 -6.43
N GLY A 977 41.66 22.58 -6.23
CA GLY A 977 42.57 23.57 -6.79
C GLY A 977 43.92 23.59 -6.09
N PRO A 978 44.89 24.34 -6.65
CA PRO A 978 46.24 24.47 -6.11
C PRO A 978 46.33 25.10 -4.71
#